data_AF-A0A1M6VFF5-F1
#
_entry.id   AF-A0A1M6VFF5-F1
#
_cell.length_a   1.000
_cell.length_b   1.000
_cell.length_c   1.000
_cell.angle_alpha   90.00
_cell.angle_beta   90.00
_cell.angle_gamma   90.00
#
_symmetry.space_group_name_H-M   'P 1'
#
loop_
_entity.id
_entity.type
_entity.pdbx_description
1 polymer ?
#
loop_
_entity_poly.entity_id
_entity_poly.type
_entity_poly.pdbx_seq_one_letter_code
_entity_poly.pdbx_strand_id
1 'polypeptide(L)'
;MNKLLLEKWFRIIEFLMVLAMFWACSDDKGMAGGTTEDAGIIAELNVAGVAQKGPFVKGSVVSVQGINCRTFELTGESYETTIKSNGGDYEVDDINLSSVCAVFEVSGYYLSEITGAVSSEKLTLRAVTNLKNRDRVNINVLTHLEYERVMYLVTVNKMSLADAKKQTEKEIFAAFNIKGDFEEAEDLNIFEAGDGNAALLAISVMMQAEFDDVPLEERFERFNDFFAKNGVWYDSYAKLEIAKWAQDAAADGKLDSIRKNIESWGIASEIPSFESFIKNFGETALVKYPSVNYSGFYIDWSIPKEAYLNPEIKYDSIVDSRDGQVYKTVTIGSQVWMAQNLNYADSVKTPSLLKRSWCFAYKSENCDVAGRLYTWAAIIDSVKLATDSEKPQKCGFGESCVFTEKMRGICPEGWHLPDTTEWKTLISFAGGDDIAGERLKSHIGMYEDSGTDDFGFSAFPAGEKYRDQSFFEDSRDVHFWTASEESKDDRSSCSADFFYASVWFSCGFKDNGHSVRCVRDEPAAVSLSSSSSNADLSSSSGEAFVSPYEIDWSIPKEDHLNPNIKYDSIVDKRDGQVYKTIKIGTQVWMAQNLNYADSVNTPSLLKRNWCYGDKPENCEFGGRLYTWAAAVDSIKLANDAENPQFCGYRTNCNFPAKYQGICPEGWHLPDTTEWRTLIFQVSDDASVAGYKLASRVGWFEEANGTDDYGFSAYPVGDKYRDYDFSEFAPDDRTAFFWSITENTRDKQLGYTFRIFYGGTGYTGDFKDSGFSIRCIKN
;
A
#
# COMPACT_ATOMS: atom_id res chain seq x y z
N MET A 1 -0.34 -68.66 16.80
CA MET A 1 0.54 -68.71 17.98
C MET A 1 1.42 -67.48 17.94
N ASN A 2 1.44 -66.53 18.87
CA ASN A 2 0.63 -66.18 20.04
C ASN A 2 0.90 -64.67 20.17
N LYS A 3 -0.11 -63.78 20.22
CA LYS A 3 -0.76 -63.37 21.47
C LYS A 3 0.20 -63.41 22.68
N LEU A 4 1.34 -62.70 22.60
CA LEU A 4 2.22 -62.44 23.75
C LEU A 4 3.21 -61.27 23.56
N LEU A 5 2.93 -60.34 22.66
CA LEU A 5 3.72 -59.11 22.49
C LEU A 5 2.87 -57.81 22.48
N LEU A 6 1.55 -57.91 22.69
CA LEU A 6 0.62 -56.78 22.68
C LEU A 6 0.12 -56.34 24.08
N GLU A 7 0.68 -56.86 25.18
CA GLU A 7 0.18 -56.62 26.55
C GLU A 7 1.20 -56.01 27.53
N LYS A 8 2.34 -55.46 27.08
CA LYS A 8 3.33 -54.83 27.98
C LYS A 8 3.58 -53.33 27.79
N TRP A 9 2.79 -52.63 26.99
CA TRP A 9 2.95 -51.18 26.74
C TRP A 9 1.75 -50.29 27.14
N PHE A 10 0.67 -50.85 27.71
CA PHE A 10 -0.55 -50.09 28.06
C PHE A 10 -0.96 -50.19 29.54
N ARG A 11 -0.01 -50.30 30.48
CA ARG A 11 -0.27 -50.16 31.93
C ARG A 11 0.86 -49.42 32.67
N ILE A 12 1.23 -48.21 32.21
CA ILE A 12 2.01 -47.23 33.00
C ILE A 12 1.50 -45.80 32.70
N ILE A 13 0.18 -45.64 32.58
CA ILE A 13 -0.48 -44.34 32.55
C ILE A 13 -1.76 -44.51 33.38
N GLU A 14 -1.64 -44.41 34.70
CA GLU A 14 -2.78 -44.13 35.61
C GLU A 14 -2.41 -44.04 37.12
N PHE A 15 -1.14 -44.08 37.53
CA PHE A 15 -0.81 -44.12 38.96
C PHE A 15 0.33 -43.21 39.44
N LEU A 16 0.40 -41.97 38.93
CA LEU A 16 1.25 -40.91 39.49
C LEU A 16 0.50 -39.55 39.52
N MET A 17 -0.70 -39.56 40.10
CA MET A 17 -1.29 -38.39 40.75
C MET A 17 -1.28 -38.64 42.26
N VAL A 18 -1.07 -37.56 43.04
CA VAL A 18 -1.18 -37.41 44.51
C VAL A 18 0.15 -37.13 45.23
N LEU A 19 0.32 -35.85 45.55
CA LEU A 19 1.11 -35.23 46.63
C LEU A 19 2.63 -35.46 46.68
N ALA A 20 3.36 -34.45 46.21
CA ALA A 20 4.50 -33.91 46.95
C ALA A 20 4.45 -32.37 46.87
N MET A 21 3.96 -31.75 47.95
CA MET A 21 4.04 -30.31 48.18
C MET A 21 5.42 -29.92 48.74
N PHE A 22 5.75 -28.65 48.51
CA PHE A 22 6.71 -27.77 49.20
C PHE A 22 8.18 -27.79 48.79
N TRP A 23 8.62 -26.56 48.49
CA TRP A 23 9.98 -26.02 48.28
C TRP A 23 10.64 -26.21 46.91
N ALA A 24 10.55 -25.17 46.06
CA ALA A 24 11.69 -24.30 45.74
C ALA A 24 11.30 -23.26 44.68
N CYS A 25 11.54 -21.98 44.96
CA CYS A 25 11.62 -20.92 43.96
C CYS A 25 12.95 -21.03 43.21
N SER A 26 12.92 -20.84 41.89
CA SER A 26 13.98 -20.22 41.08
C SER A 26 13.49 -20.07 39.64
N ASP A 27 13.73 -18.91 39.05
CA ASP A 27 13.33 -18.42 37.73
C ASP A 27 13.58 -19.44 36.60
N ASP A 28 12.70 -19.57 35.61
CA ASP A 28 12.49 -18.63 34.49
C ASP A 28 11.58 -19.27 33.42
N LYS A 29 10.79 -18.42 32.74
CA LYS A 29 10.09 -18.64 31.45
C LYS A 29 9.04 -19.77 31.35
N GLY A 30 7.82 -19.44 31.76
CA GLY A 30 6.62 -20.11 31.31
C GLY A 30 6.06 -19.51 30.02
N MET A 31 6.09 -20.28 28.92
CA MET A 31 4.96 -20.30 28.00
C MET A 31 3.82 -21.04 28.71
N ALA A 32 2.68 -20.36 28.90
CA ALA A 32 1.30 -20.87 28.91
C ALA A 32 0.40 -20.02 29.84
N GLY A 33 -0.79 -19.68 29.36
CA GLY A 33 -1.93 -19.39 30.23
C GLY A 33 -2.73 -18.17 29.80
N GLY A 34 -3.78 -18.39 28.99
CA GLY A 34 -4.91 -17.47 28.95
C GLY A 34 -5.54 -17.44 30.34
N THR A 35 -5.24 -16.39 31.11
CA THR A 35 -5.92 -16.10 32.37
C THR A 35 -7.18 -15.29 32.09
N THR A 36 -8.12 -15.40 33.03
CA THR A 36 -9.48 -14.85 33.05
C THR A 36 -9.53 -13.33 33.28
N GLU A 37 -8.60 -12.56 32.72
CA GLU A 37 -8.55 -11.10 32.96
C GLU A 37 -9.67 -10.35 32.23
N ASP A 38 -10.17 -10.88 31.11
CA ASP A 38 -11.15 -10.26 30.21
C ASP A 38 -12.61 -10.65 30.50
N ALA A 39 -12.84 -11.56 31.44
CA ALA A 39 -14.19 -11.98 31.82
C ALA A 39 -14.72 -11.08 32.95
N GLY A 40 -15.65 -10.18 32.62
CA GLY A 40 -16.30 -9.34 33.60
C GLY A 40 -17.31 -8.40 32.97
N ILE A 41 -18.30 -8.01 33.77
CA ILE A 41 -19.26 -6.95 33.44
C ILE A 41 -18.95 -5.74 34.34
N ILE A 42 -19.14 -4.54 33.82
CA ILE A 42 -19.16 -3.32 34.63
C ILE A 42 -20.61 -3.05 35.01
N ALA A 43 -20.85 -2.78 36.29
CA ALA A 43 -22.18 -2.47 36.80
C ALA A 43 -22.12 -1.25 37.72
N GLU A 44 -22.97 -0.27 37.47
CA GLU A 44 -23.14 0.96 38.27
C GLU A 44 -21.79 1.65 38.59
N LEU A 45 -20.91 1.77 37.59
CA LEU A 45 -19.62 2.44 37.74
C LEU A 45 -19.73 3.91 37.32
N ASN A 46 -19.33 4.82 38.20
CA ASN A 46 -19.14 6.21 37.84
C ASN A 46 -17.70 6.40 37.37
N VAL A 47 -17.53 6.99 36.18
CA VAL A 47 -16.22 7.28 35.61
C VAL A 47 -16.08 8.77 35.39
N ALA A 48 -15.01 9.35 35.92
CA ALA A 48 -14.66 10.75 35.74
C ALA A 48 -13.36 10.90 34.95
N GLY A 49 -13.06 12.10 34.48
CA GLY A 49 -11.78 12.37 33.83
C GLY A 49 -11.69 13.75 33.24
N VAL A 50 -10.59 14.00 32.53
CA VAL A 50 -10.39 15.22 31.74
C VAL A 50 -10.12 14.90 30.27
N ALA A 51 -10.61 15.75 29.37
CA ALA A 51 -10.37 15.67 27.93
C ALA A 51 -9.40 16.79 27.48
N GLN A 52 -8.22 16.41 26.95
CA GLN A 52 -7.07 17.31 26.81
C GLN A 52 -6.24 17.10 25.52
N LYS A 53 -6.44 17.99 24.54
CA LYS A 53 -5.42 18.45 23.58
C LYS A 53 -4.71 19.66 24.21
N GLY A 54 -5.35 20.81 24.16
CA GLY A 54 -5.60 21.59 25.39
C GLY A 54 -6.98 21.21 25.93
N PRO A 55 -7.48 21.80 27.03
CA PRO A 55 -8.75 21.36 27.58
C PRO A 55 -9.88 21.56 26.57
N PHE A 56 -10.67 20.52 26.35
CA PHE A 56 -11.91 20.67 25.60
C PHE A 56 -12.85 21.63 26.34
N VAL A 57 -13.53 22.50 25.60
CA VAL A 57 -14.37 23.53 26.22
C VAL A 57 -15.71 22.95 26.65
N LYS A 58 -16.35 23.63 27.62
CA LYS A 58 -17.66 23.25 28.14
C LYS A 58 -18.68 23.04 27.02
N GLY A 59 -19.40 21.92 27.08
CA GLY A 59 -20.41 21.53 26.10
C GLY A 59 -19.91 20.65 24.96
N SER A 60 -18.60 20.38 24.87
CA SER A 60 -18.08 19.30 24.03
C SER A 60 -18.65 17.95 24.49
N VAL A 61 -18.86 17.02 23.54
CA VAL A 61 -19.55 15.75 23.81
C VAL A 61 -18.51 14.69 24.13
N VAL A 62 -18.77 13.90 25.18
CA VAL A 62 -18.00 12.69 25.50
C VAL A 62 -18.94 11.50 25.38
N SER A 63 -18.54 10.48 24.61
CA SER A 63 -19.24 9.21 24.51
C SER A 63 -18.39 8.07 25.05
N VAL A 64 -19.05 7.06 25.63
CA VAL A 64 -18.43 5.84 26.15
C VAL A 64 -19.13 4.65 25.55
N GLN A 65 -18.38 3.75 24.93
CA GLN A 65 -18.91 2.53 24.30
C GLN A 65 -18.18 1.30 24.82
N GLY A 66 -18.93 0.27 25.18
CA GLY A 66 -18.35 -1.02 25.57
C GLY A 66 -17.75 -1.74 24.36
N ILE A 67 -16.60 -2.38 24.57
CA ILE A 67 -15.92 -3.18 23.53
C ILE A 67 -15.48 -4.54 24.05
N ASN A 68 -15.40 -5.51 23.17
CA ASN A 68 -14.72 -6.76 23.45
C ASN A 68 -13.20 -6.52 23.57
N CYS A 69 -12.60 -6.89 24.71
CA CYS A 69 -11.17 -6.68 24.98
C CYS A 69 -10.20 -7.38 24.00
N ARG A 70 -10.69 -8.33 23.17
CA ARG A 70 -9.86 -9.12 22.23
C ARG A 70 -10.17 -8.86 20.77
N THR A 71 -11.41 -8.52 20.44
CA THR A 71 -11.84 -8.30 19.05
C THR A 71 -12.07 -6.84 18.72
N PHE A 72 -12.12 -5.95 19.72
CA PHE A 72 -12.52 -4.54 19.56
C PHE A 72 -13.94 -4.35 19.00
N GLU A 73 -14.74 -5.42 18.89
CA GLU A 73 -16.14 -5.32 18.49
C GLU A 73 -16.96 -4.61 19.58
N LEU A 74 -17.82 -3.69 19.16
CA LEU A 74 -18.73 -2.98 20.06
C LEU A 74 -19.70 -3.96 20.72
N THR A 75 -19.93 -3.80 22.02
CA THR A 75 -20.89 -4.63 22.77
C THR A 75 -22.32 -4.08 22.71
N GLY A 76 -22.49 -2.87 22.18
CA GLY A 76 -23.78 -2.25 21.88
C GLY A 76 -24.31 -1.28 22.94
N GLU A 77 -23.69 -1.23 24.12
CA GLU A 77 -23.98 -0.24 25.15
C GLU A 77 -23.21 1.06 24.88
N SER A 78 -23.92 2.20 24.94
CA SER A 78 -23.33 3.53 24.77
C SER A 78 -23.88 4.51 25.80
N TYR A 79 -23.01 5.37 26.30
CA TYR A 79 -23.33 6.47 27.21
C TYR A 79 -22.80 7.78 26.64
N GLU A 80 -23.48 8.89 26.94
CA GLU A 80 -23.04 10.22 26.54
C GLU A 80 -23.10 11.18 27.73
N THR A 81 -22.11 12.04 27.82
CA THR A 81 -22.09 13.20 28.72
C THR A 81 -21.51 14.40 27.97
N THR A 82 -21.37 15.50 28.68
CA THR A 82 -20.72 16.71 28.16
C THR A 82 -19.65 17.18 29.12
N ILE A 83 -18.62 17.81 28.56
CA ILE A 83 -17.60 18.52 29.32
C ILE A 83 -18.27 19.60 30.18
N LYS A 84 -17.98 19.61 31.49
CA LYS A 84 -18.67 20.42 32.50
C LYS A 84 -18.02 21.80 32.73
N SER A 85 -16.70 21.91 32.57
CA SER A 85 -15.98 23.19 32.63
C SER A 85 -14.97 23.35 31.49
N ASN A 86 -14.41 24.56 31.34
CA ASN A 86 -13.36 24.83 30.35
C ASN A 86 -11.99 24.20 30.72
N GLY A 87 -11.91 23.46 31.84
CA GLY A 87 -10.78 22.59 32.18
C GLY A 87 -10.83 21.21 31.55
N GLY A 88 -11.91 20.86 30.85
CA GLY A 88 -12.07 19.57 30.18
C GLY A 88 -12.63 18.45 31.07
N ASP A 89 -13.09 18.75 32.28
CA ASP A 89 -13.66 17.79 33.21
C ASP A 89 -15.00 17.21 32.74
N TYR A 90 -15.16 15.91 32.92
CA TYR A 90 -16.40 15.20 32.65
C TYR A 90 -16.63 14.09 33.68
N GLU A 91 -17.90 13.68 33.76
CA GLU A 91 -18.36 12.57 34.60
C GLU A 91 -19.48 11.85 33.86
N VAL A 92 -19.42 10.52 33.88
CA VAL A 92 -20.42 9.61 33.36
C VAL A 92 -20.85 8.70 34.50
N ASP A 93 -22.10 8.82 34.91
CA ASP A 93 -22.67 8.07 36.02
C ASP A 93 -23.30 6.75 35.54
N ASP A 94 -23.35 5.77 36.44
CA ASP A 94 -24.12 4.53 36.30
C ASP A 94 -23.81 3.72 35.03
N ILE A 95 -22.54 3.66 34.62
CA ILE A 95 -22.11 2.87 33.46
C ILE A 95 -22.35 1.38 33.73
N ASN A 96 -23.05 0.73 32.81
CA ASN A 96 -23.27 -0.71 32.79
C ASN A 96 -22.81 -1.29 31.44
N LEU A 97 -21.77 -2.11 31.44
CA LEU A 97 -21.18 -2.70 30.22
C LEU A 97 -21.08 -4.21 30.36
N SER A 98 -21.38 -4.93 29.28
CA SER A 98 -21.18 -6.37 29.21
C SER A 98 -19.70 -6.80 29.09
N SER A 99 -18.79 -5.83 29.02
CA SER A 99 -17.33 -6.01 29.00
C SER A 99 -16.66 -5.04 29.97
N VAL A 100 -15.48 -5.41 30.46
CA VAL A 100 -14.62 -4.53 31.26
C VAL A 100 -13.86 -3.51 30.40
N CYS A 101 -13.81 -3.69 29.08
CA CYS A 101 -13.13 -2.75 28.18
C CYS A 101 -14.10 -1.77 27.54
N ALA A 102 -13.66 -0.53 27.37
CA ALA A 102 -14.44 0.54 26.77
C ALA A 102 -13.58 1.46 25.90
N VAL A 103 -14.23 2.12 24.94
CA VAL A 103 -13.68 3.26 24.20
C VAL A 103 -14.38 4.51 24.69
N PHE A 104 -13.59 5.51 25.05
CA PHE A 104 -14.03 6.87 25.33
C PHE A 104 -13.70 7.74 24.12
N GLU A 105 -14.65 8.55 23.66
CA GLU A 105 -14.44 9.49 22.57
C GLU A 105 -14.92 10.88 22.99
N VAL A 106 -14.11 11.91 22.77
CA VAL A 106 -14.50 13.31 22.94
C VAL A 106 -14.50 14.00 21.59
N SER A 107 -15.55 14.76 21.29
CA SER A 107 -15.64 15.59 20.09
C SER A 107 -16.11 16.99 20.42
N GLY A 108 -15.36 18.01 19.98
CA GLY A 108 -15.69 19.40 20.24
C GLY A 108 -14.56 20.38 19.99
N TYR A 109 -14.74 21.60 20.49
CA TYR A 109 -13.73 22.66 20.42
C TYR A 109 -12.81 22.59 21.65
N TYR A 110 -11.57 23.07 21.51
CA TYR A 110 -10.57 23.02 22.58
C TYR A 110 -9.82 24.35 22.67
N LEU A 111 -9.22 24.64 23.82
CA LEU A 111 -8.30 25.76 23.96
C LEU A 111 -6.93 25.37 23.40
N SER A 112 -6.42 26.12 22.42
CA SER A 112 -5.12 25.84 21.79
C SER A 112 -3.98 26.43 22.61
N GLU A 113 -3.01 25.58 22.97
CA GLU A 113 -1.79 25.99 23.67
C GLU A 113 -0.96 27.00 22.84
N ILE A 114 -1.02 26.87 21.52
CA ILE A 114 -0.28 27.71 20.56
C ILE A 114 -0.87 29.12 20.48
N THR A 115 -2.18 29.25 20.32
CA THR A 115 -2.83 30.56 20.11
C THR A 115 -3.38 31.18 21.38
N GLY A 116 -3.57 30.39 22.44
CA GLY A 116 -4.25 30.79 23.67
C GLY A 116 -5.77 30.93 23.55
N ALA A 117 -6.34 30.69 22.36
CA ALA A 117 -7.75 30.87 22.05
C ALA A 117 -8.47 29.54 21.79
N VAL A 118 -9.80 29.58 21.74
CA VAL A 118 -10.64 28.44 21.32
C VAL A 118 -10.36 28.12 19.85
N SER A 119 -10.25 26.84 19.52
CA SER A 119 -10.03 26.35 18.16
C SER A 119 -11.14 26.80 17.20
N SER A 120 -10.78 27.02 15.93
CA SER A 120 -11.75 27.32 14.86
C SER A 120 -12.49 26.08 14.37
N GLU A 121 -11.88 24.91 14.53
CA GLU A 121 -12.39 23.62 14.10
C GLU A 121 -12.55 22.67 15.29
N LYS A 122 -13.44 21.69 15.12
CA LYS A 122 -13.61 20.61 16.10
C LYS A 122 -12.50 19.59 15.94
N LEU A 123 -12.22 18.88 17.01
CA LEU A 123 -11.30 17.75 17.03
C LEU A 123 -11.98 16.58 17.74
N THR A 124 -11.66 15.37 17.32
CA THR A 124 -12.10 14.15 17.98
C THR A 124 -10.88 13.40 18.53
N LEU A 125 -10.91 13.04 19.82
CA LEU A 125 -9.89 12.19 20.45
C LEU A 125 -10.54 10.93 21.01
N ARG A 126 -9.76 9.85 21.06
CA ARG A 126 -10.20 8.53 21.55
C ARG A 126 -9.29 8.06 22.68
N ALA A 127 -9.80 7.19 23.53
CA ALA A 127 -9.04 6.43 24.51
C ALA A 127 -9.63 5.03 24.64
N VAL A 128 -8.78 4.01 24.62
CA VAL A 128 -9.19 2.61 24.86
C VAL A 128 -8.65 2.15 26.21
N THR A 129 -9.51 1.55 27.03
CA THR A 129 -9.18 1.32 28.44
C THR A 129 -9.85 0.09 29.05
N ASN A 130 -9.34 -0.38 30.18
CA ASN A 130 -9.92 -1.45 31.00
C ASN A 130 -10.44 -0.89 32.33
N LEU A 131 -11.77 -0.90 32.51
CA LEU A 131 -12.49 -0.31 33.65
C LEU A 131 -12.51 -1.17 34.91
N LYS A 132 -11.97 -2.40 34.90
CA LYS A 132 -12.11 -3.37 36.02
C LYS A 132 -11.68 -2.82 37.38
N ASN A 133 -10.66 -1.95 37.42
CA ASN A 133 -10.14 -1.35 38.65
C ASN A 133 -9.82 0.15 38.46
N ARG A 134 -10.55 0.86 37.58
CA ARG A 134 -10.41 2.31 37.40
C ARG A 134 -11.75 3.00 37.30
N ASP A 135 -11.86 4.14 37.97
CA ASP A 135 -12.98 5.07 37.96
C ASP A 135 -12.58 6.43 37.35
N ARG A 136 -11.34 6.53 36.85
CA ARG A 136 -10.82 7.72 36.17
C ARG A 136 -10.21 7.36 34.83
N VAL A 137 -10.57 8.12 33.79
CA VAL A 137 -10.06 7.96 32.42
C VAL A 137 -9.84 9.33 31.79
N ASN A 138 -8.59 9.75 31.61
CA ASN A 138 -8.31 10.96 30.84
C ASN A 138 -8.29 10.63 29.34
N ILE A 139 -8.90 11.49 28.53
CA ILE A 139 -8.84 11.40 27.06
C ILE A 139 -7.86 12.47 26.60
N ASN A 140 -6.74 12.09 26.00
CA ASN A 140 -5.71 13.05 25.61
C ASN A 140 -5.03 12.67 24.29
N VAL A 141 -4.03 13.45 23.88
CA VAL A 141 -3.32 13.19 22.62
C VAL A 141 -2.65 11.81 22.61
N LEU A 142 -2.04 11.38 23.72
CA LEU A 142 -1.40 10.06 23.78
C LEU A 142 -2.43 8.94 23.65
N THR A 143 -3.58 9.04 24.32
CA THR A 143 -4.64 8.03 24.22
C THR A 143 -5.22 7.91 22.81
N HIS A 144 -5.19 9.01 22.05
CA HIS A 144 -5.62 9.01 20.66
C HIS A 144 -4.57 8.40 19.73
N LEU A 145 -3.29 8.76 19.89
CA LEU A 145 -2.18 8.23 19.09
C LEU A 145 -1.95 6.72 19.34
N GLU A 146 -2.29 6.20 20.52
CA GLU A 146 -2.19 4.76 20.80
C GLU A 146 -3.32 3.93 20.17
N TYR A 147 -4.48 4.53 19.89
CA TYR A 147 -5.73 3.81 19.65
C TYR A 147 -5.62 2.75 18.55
N GLU A 148 -5.19 3.16 17.35
CA GLU A 148 -5.07 2.26 16.18
C GLU A 148 -3.98 1.20 16.38
N ARG A 149 -2.86 1.58 17.03
CA ARG A 149 -1.75 0.67 17.32
C ARG A 149 -2.15 -0.40 18.33
N VAL A 150 -2.82 -0.02 19.41
CA VAL A 150 -3.33 -0.96 20.42
C VAL A 150 -4.36 -1.90 19.80
N MET A 151 -5.29 -1.38 18.99
CA MET A 151 -6.25 -2.21 18.27
C MET A 151 -5.54 -3.24 17.36
N TYR A 152 -4.52 -2.83 16.61
CA TYR A 152 -3.74 -3.74 15.76
C TYR A 152 -3.04 -4.83 16.57
N LEU A 153 -2.34 -4.47 17.66
CA LEU A 153 -1.63 -5.43 18.51
C LEU A 153 -2.57 -6.44 19.17
N VAL A 154 -3.75 -6.02 19.58
CA VAL A 154 -4.76 -6.91 20.19
C VAL A 154 -5.41 -7.80 19.14
N THR A 155 -5.91 -7.22 18.04
CA THR A 155 -6.74 -7.95 17.07
C THR A 155 -5.92 -8.80 16.10
N VAL A 156 -4.74 -8.34 15.67
CA VAL A 156 -3.86 -9.04 14.72
C VAL A 156 -2.81 -9.86 15.46
N ASN A 157 -2.05 -9.23 16.36
CA ASN A 157 -0.94 -9.88 17.07
C ASN A 157 -1.39 -10.69 18.30
N LYS A 158 -2.69 -10.67 18.63
CA LYS A 158 -3.30 -11.42 19.74
C LYS A 158 -2.68 -11.11 21.11
N MET A 159 -2.18 -9.89 21.29
CA MET A 159 -1.67 -9.41 22.58
C MET A 159 -2.81 -9.09 23.55
N SER A 160 -2.50 -9.11 24.85
CA SER A 160 -3.43 -8.57 25.87
C SER A 160 -3.54 -7.06 25.72
N LEU A 161 -4.68 -6.46 26.12
CA LEU A 161 -4.86 -5.01 26.06
C LEU A 161 -3.78 -4.27 26.89
N ALA A 162 -3.44 -4.80 28.07
CA ALA A 162 -2.43 -4.20 28.95
C ALA A 162 -1.03 -4.22 28.33
N ASP A 163 -0.60 -5.35 27.75
CA ASP A 163 0.70 -5.45 27.10
C ASP A 163 0.77 -4.59 25.83
N ALA A 164 -0.33 -4.54 25.07
CA ALA A 164 -0.45 -3.72 23.87
C ALA A 164 -0.32 -2.23 24.19
N LYS A 165 -1.01 -1.73 25.21
CA LYS A 165 -0.88 -0.33 25.68
C LYS A 165 0.54 -0.02 26.13
N LYS A 166 1.11 -0.86 27.00
CA LYS A 166 2.48 -0.68 27.51
C LYS A 166 3.54 -0.65 26.39
N GLN A 167 3.39 -1.49 25.36
CA GLN A 167 4.27 -1.45 24.20
C GLN A 167 4.07 -0.16 23.41
N THR A 168 2.81 0.19 23.13
CA THR A 168 2.45 1.34 22.30
C THR A 168 2.92 2.66 22.89
N GLU A 169 2.75 2.88 24.21
CA GLU A 169 3.20 4.09 24.89
C GLU A 169 4.73 4.27 24.75
N LYS A 170 5.50 3.18 24.91
CA LYS A 170 6.95 3.20 24.71
C LYS A 170 7.34 3.56 23.29
N GLU A 171 6.63 2.99 22.31
CA GLU A 171 6.82 3.28 20.89
C GLU A 171 6.51 4.77 20.58
N ILE A 172 5.44 5.34 21.16
CA ILE A 172 5.06 6.76 20.96
C ILE A 172 6.14 7.67 21.54
N PHE A 173 6.55 7.46 22.80
CA PHE A 173 7.60 8.29 23.40
C PHE A 173 8.92 8.20 22.61
N ALA A 174 9.29 7.01 22.14
CA ALA A 174 10.46 6.83 21.28
C ALA A 174 10.34 7.60 19.95
N ALA A 175 9.15 7.66 19.35
CA ALA A 175 8.90 8.41 18.11
C ALA A 175 9.19 9.92 18.25
N PHE A 176 9.00 10.47 19.46
CA PHE A 176 9.33 11.86 19.82
C PHE A 176 10.69 12.01 20.53
N ASN A 177 11.55 10.99 20.48
CA ASN A 177 12.84 10.94 21.18
C ASN A 177 12.75 11.28 22.68
N ILE A 178 11.65 10.88 23.32
CA ILE A 178 11.42 11.01 24.75
C ILE A 178 11.82 9.70 25.41
N LYS A 179 12.67 9.79 26.44
CA LYS A 179 13.12 8.63 27.23
C LYS A 179 12.57 8.72 28.63
N GLY A 180 11.96 7.64 29.10
CA GLY A 180 11.40 7.51 30.43
C GLY A 180 10.42 6.34 30.47
N ASP A 181 10.17 5.82 31.67
CA ASP A 181 8.98 5.01 31.93
C ASP A 181 7.99 5.93 32.67
N PHE A 182 6.82 6.15 32.09
CA PHE A 182 5.79 7.04 32.62
C PHE A 182 4.54 6.23 33.02
N GLU A 183 3.57 6.92 33.61
CA GLU A 183 2.24 6.38 33.91
C GLU A 183 1.45 6.12 32.61
N GLU A 184 0.36 5.36 32.71
CA GLU A 184 -0.51 5.08 31.56
C GLU A 184 -1.09 6.37 30.99
N ALA A 185 -1.32 6.41 29.68
CA ALA A 185 -1.81 7.61 28.99
C ALA A 185 -3.11 8.15 29.61
N GLU A 186 -4.03 7.29 30.07
CA GLU A 186 -5.30 7.68 30.70
C GLU A 186 -5.16 8.28 32.11
N ASP A 187 -3.98 8.20 32.72
CA ASP A 187 -3.69 8.80 34.02
C ASP A 187 -3.01 10.18 33.91
N LEU A 188 -2.46 10.52 32.74
CA LEU A 188 -1.74 11.76 32.52
C LEU A 188 -2.67 12.97 32.32
N ASN A 189 -2.24 14.13 32.82
CA ASN A 189 -2.98 15.39 32.83
C ASN A 189 -2.05 16.59 32.58
N ILE A 190 -2.33 17.40 31.56
CA ILE A 190 -1.47 18.53 31.16
C ILE A 190 -1.39 19.68 32.19
N PHE A 191 -2.21 19.64 33.24
CA PHE A 191 -2.25 20.63 34.32
C PHE A 191 -1.65 20.12 35.63
N GLU A 192 -1.07 18.93 35.64
CA GLU A 192 -0.44 18.33 36.81
C GLU A 192 1.09 18.31 36.65
N ALA A 193 1.80 18.38 37.77
CA ALA A 193 3.25 18.27 37.78
C ALA A 193 3.71 16.84 37.44
N GLY A 194 4.96 16.68 37.01
CA GLY A 194 5.57 15.38 36.72
C GLY A 194 6.04 15.23 35.27
N ASP A 195 7.03 14.37 35.06
CA ASP A 195 7.70 14.24 33.76
C ASP A 195 6.78 13.61 32.70
N GLY A 196 5.87 12.70 33.07
CA GLY A 196 4.88 12.13 32.16
C GLY A 196 3.88 13.19 31.66
N ASN A 197 3.39 14.04 32.57
CA ASN A 197 2.51 15.16 32.25
C ASN A 197 3.21 16.21 31.37
N ALA A 198 4.50 16.46 31.63
CA ALA A 198 5.35 17.32 30.79
C ALA A 198 5.55 16.73 29.39
N ALA A 199 5.77 15.41 29.27
CA ALA A 199 5.91 14.73 27.99
C ALA A 199 4.60 14.75 27.19
N LEU A 200 3.45 14.50 27.82
CA LEU A 200 2.13 14.63 27.20
C LEU A 200 1.93 16.05 26.63
N LEU A 201 2.17 17.08 27.44
CA LEU A 201 2.02 18.47 27.01
C LEU A 201 2.99 18.81 25.86
N ALA A 202 4.23 18.32 25.91
CA ALA A 202 5.21 18.52 24.84
C ALA A 202 4.75 17.91 23.51
N ILE A 203 4.26 16.65 23.53
CA ILE A 203 3.72 15.97 22.35
C ILE A 203 2.49 16.70 21.83
N SER A 204 1.58 17.12 22.72
CA SER A 204 0.40 17.89 22.34
C SER A 204 0.76 19.18 21.60
N VAL A 205 1.74 19.93 22.12
CA VAL A 205 2.24 21.18 21.50
C VAL A 205 2.90 20.88 20.14
N MET A 206 3.80 19.90 20.07
CA MET A 206 4.51 19.54 18.85
C MET A 206 3.57 19.07 17.73
N MET A 207 2.55 18.27 18.05
CA MET A 207 1.57 17.81 17.06
C MET A 207 0.73 18.94 16.49
N GLN A 208 0.55 20.04 17.23
CA GLN A 208 -0.15 21.25 16.78
C GLN A 208 0.77 22.34 16.20
N ALA A 209 2.07 22.09 16.08
CA ALA A 209 3.02 23.04 15.49
C ALA A 209 2.46 23.68 14.20
N GLU A 210 2.68 24.99 14.00
CA GLU A 210 2.12 25.72 12.87
C GLU A 210 2.78 25.27 11.57
N PHE A 211 2.05 24.51 10.74
CA PHE A 211 2.41 24.15 9.38
C PHE A 211 1.43 24.82 8.43
N ASP A 212 1.94 25.30 7.28
CA ASP A 212 1.09 25.86 6.24
C ASP A 212 0.12 24.76 5.73
N ASP A 213 -1.17 25.07 5.74
CA ASP A 213 -2.25 24.35 5.05
C ASP A 213 -2.66 22.92 5.52
N VAL A 214 -2.14 22.39 6.65
CA VAL A 214 -2.55 21.04 7.16
C VAL A 214 -3.29 21.08 8.52
N PRO A 215 -4.59 20.69 8.56
CA PRO A 215 -5.35 20.56 9.80
C PRO A 215 -4.72 19.60 10.82
N LEU A 216 -5.02 19.79 12.11
CA LEU A 216 -4.49 18.92 13.16
C LEU A 216 -5.03 17.47 13.07
N GLU A 217 -6.30 17.31 12.68
CA GLU A 217 -6.93 16.00 12.54
C GLU A 217 -6.22 15.15 11.47
N GLU A 218 -5.93 15.73 10.30
CA GLU A 218 -5.16 15.08 9.22
C GLU A 218 -3.76 14.65 9.68
N ARG A 219 -3.11 15.42 10.57
CA ARG A 219 -1.82 15.03 11.15
C ARG A 219 -1.91 13.83 12.08
N PHE A 220 -2.99 13.72 12.86
CA PHE A 220 -3.21 12.53 13.67
C PHE A 220 -3.49 11.31 12.80
N GLU A 221 -4.32 11.44 11.77
CA GLU A 221 -4.57 10.36 10.80
C GLU A 221 -3.26 9.89 10.15
N ARG A 222 -2.45 10.83 9.63
CA ARG A 222 -1.15 10.51 9.02
C ARG A 222 -0.17 9.86 9.98
N PHE A 223 -0.09 10.32 11.23
CA PHE A 223 0.72 9.64 12.25
C PHE A 223 0.24 8.19 12.45
N ASN A 224 -1.07 8.00 12.62
CA ASN A 224 -1.67 6.69 12.87
C ASN A 224 -1.44 5.73 11.70
N ASP A 225 -1.52 6.19 10.45
CA ASP A 225 -1.27 5.37 9.25
C ASP A 225 0.13 4.76 9.24
N PHE A 226 1.15 5.55 9.59
CA PHE A 226 2.53 5.03 9.68
C PHE A 226 2.74 4.16 10.91
N PHE A 227 2.13 4.53 12.03
CA PHE A 227 2.47 4.01 13.35
C PHE A 227 1.70 2.73 13.72
N ALA A 228 0.44 2.57 13.29
CA ALA A 228 -0.45 1.51 13.78
C ALA A 228 0.09 0.08 13.56
N LYS A 229 0.72 -0.19 12.42
CA LYS A 229 1.15 -1.56 12.06
C LYS A 229 2.46 -1.99 12.71
N ASN A 230 3.39 -1.08 12.92
CA ASN A 230 4.77 -1.43 13.30
C ASN A 230 5.33 -0.62 14.49
N GLY A 231 4.60 0.37 15.01
CA GLY A 231 5.03 1.15 16.17
C GLY A 231 6.11 2.18 15.83
N VAL A 232 6.26 2.54 14.57
CA VAL A 232 7.30 3.47 14.12
C VAL A 232 6.70 4.55 13.23
N TRP A 233 6.98 5.80 13.56
CA TRP A 233 6.50 6.94 12.79
C TRP A 233 7.46 7.24 11.63
N TYR A 234 7.15 6.78 10.42
CA TYR A 234 8.05 6.90 9.25
C TYR A 234 7.94 8.21 8.46
N ASP A 235 7.32 9.22 9.06
CA ASP A 235 7.13 10.52 8.43
C ASP A 235 8.34 11.44 8.65
N SER A 236 9.40 11.21 7.87
CA SER A 236 10.64 12.00 7.98
C SER A 236 10.40 13.49 7.70
N TYR A 237 9.40 13.82 6.88
CA TYR A 237 9.04 15.19 6.57
C TYR A 237 8.37 15.88 7.76
N ALA A 238 7.26 15.32 8.29
CA ALA A 238 6.60 15.91 9.45
C ALA A 238 7.54 15.96 10.66
N LYS A 239 8.36 14.93 10.88
CA LYS A 239 9.39 14.93 11.92
C LYS A 239 10.39 16.07 11.74
N LEU A 240 10.86 16.30 10.50
CA LEU A 240 11.79 17.38 10.20
C LEU A 240 11.15 18.76 10.38
N GLU A 241 9.91 18.93 9.96
CA GLU A 241 9.18 20.18 10.13
C GLU A 241 8.90 20.49 11.60
N ILE A 242 8.42 19.50 12.37
CA ILE A 242 8.23 19.62 13.82
C ILE A 242 9.56 19.89 14.51
N ALA A 243 10.66 19.27 14.07
CA ALA A 243 11.98 19.50 14.63
C ALA A 243 12.51 20.92 14.36
N LYS A 244 12.34 21.42 13.13
CA LYS A 244 12.66 22.80 12.77
C LYS A 244 11.83 23.78 13.58
N TRP A 245 10.52 23.57 13.62
CA TRP A 245 9.60 24.37 14.43
C TRP A 245 9.99 24.36 15.90
N ALA A 246 10.35 23.20 16.46
CA ALA A 246 10.77 23.05 17.86
C ALA A 246 12.07 23.81 18.16
N GLN A 247 13.04 23.75 17.23
CA GLN A 247 14.29 24.51 17.32
C GLN A 247 14.02 26.03 17.28
N ASP A 248 13.23 26.49 16.32
CA ASP A 248 12.87 27.91 16.16
C ASP A 248 12.07 28.41 17.38
N ALA A 249 11.10 27.62 17.84
CA ALA A 249 10.30 27.94 19.01
C ALA A 249 11.13 28.05 20.30
N ALA A 250 12.16 27.22 20.42
CA ALA A 250 13.12 27.26 21.53
C ALA A 250 14.07 28.46 21.45
N ALA A 251 14.44 28.91 20.24
CA ALA A 251 15.34 30.04 20.02
C ALA A 251 14.64 31.41 20.19
N ASP A 252 13.41 31.53 19.70
CA ASP A 252 12.71 32.82 19.56
C ASP A 252 11.76 33.14 20.73
N GLY A 253 11.79 32.34 21.81
CA GLY A 253 10.95 32.55 23.00
C GLY A 253 9.47 32.18 22.82
N LYS A 254 9.13 31.44 21.76
CA LYS A 254 7.75 30.97 21.50
C LYS A 254 7.27 30.02 22.58
N LEU A 255 8.14 29.18 23.15
CA LEU A 255 7.79 28.29 24.26
C LEU A 255 7.32 29.07 25.51
N ASP A 256 7.97 30.19 25.84
CA ASP A 256 7.53 31.07 26.94
C ASP A 256 6.15 31.68 26.66
N SER A 257 5.86 31.97 25.38
CA SER A 257 4.55 32.49 24.97
C SER A 257 3.45 31.43 25.09
N ILE A 258 3.75 30.18 24.69
CA ILE A 258 2.84 29.04 24.87
C ILE A 258 2.55 28.81 26.35
N ARG A 259 3.58 28.84 27.22
CA ARG A 259 3.37 28.75 28.67
C ARG A 259 2.44 29.86 29.18
N LYS A 260 2.68 31.12 28.79
CA LYS A 260 1.80 32.25 29.17
C LYS A 260 0.37 32.10 28.67
N ASN A 261 0.17 31.54 27.48
CA ASN A 261 -1.17 31.23 26.97
C ASN A 261 -1.90 30.27 27.91
N ILE A 262 -1.25 29.19 28.31
CA ILE A 262 -1.81 28.19 29.22
C ILE A 262 -2.08 28.81 30.61
N GLU A 263 -1.14 29.60 31.14
CA GLU A 263 -1.31 30.33 32.42
C GLU A 263 -2.51 31.28 32.38
N SER A 264 -2.75 31.92 31.24
CA SER A 264 -3.83 32.91 31.07
C SER A 264 -5.24 32.32 31.23
N TRP A 265 -5.38 30.99 31.06
CA TRP A 265 -6.66 30.31 31.25
C TRP A 265 -7.08 30.25 32.72
N GLY A 266 -6.13 30.39 33.66
CA GLY A 266 -6.40 30.37 35.10
C GLY A 266 -6.95 29.05 35.63
N ILE A 267 -6.63 27.94 34.94
CA ILE A 267 -7.12 26.59 35.25
C ILE A 267 -6.10 25.82 36.12
N ALA A 268 -4.83 25.83 35.71
CA ALA A 268 -3.77 25.08 36.38
C ALA A 268 -3.09 25.89 37.48
N SER A 269 -2.79 25.25 38.61
CA SER A 269 -1.96 25.85 39.67
C SER A 269 -0.47 25.82 39.33
N GLU A 270 -0.04 24.85 38.53
CA GLU A 270 1.33 24.67 38.04
C GLU A 270 1.26 24.01 36.64
N ILE A 271 2.13 24.42 35.72
CA ILE A 271 2.22 23.82 34.39
C ILE A 271 3.50 23.00 34.31
N PRO A 272 3.43 21.72 33.90
CA PRO A 272 4.59 20.85 33.86
C PRO A 272 5.69 21.38 32.92
N SER A 273 6.93 20.94 33.14
CA SER A 273 8.14 21.48 32.46
C SER A 273 8.36 20.89 31.05
N PHE A 274 7.40 21.10 30.16
CA PHE A 274 7.34 20.51 28.81
C PHE A 274 8.45 21.00 27.85
N GLU A 275 9.04 22.16 28.09
CA GLU A 275 9.98 22.82 27.17
C GLU A 275 11.25 21.99 26.94
N SER A 276 11.68 21.25 27.95
CA SER A 276 12.88 20.41 27.87
C SER A 276 12.74 19.30 26.82
N PHE A 277 11.55 18.68 26.73
CA PHE A 277 11.26 17.64 25.74
C PHE A 277 11.22 18.20 24.33
N ILE A 278 10.59 19.37 24.12
CA ILE A 278 10.53 20.03 22.81
C ILE A 278 11.93 20.42 22.33
N LYS A 279 12.75 21.02 23.21
CA LYS A 279 14.14 21.39 22.90
C LYS A 279 14.97 20.17 22.50
N ASN A 280 14.91 19.09 23.28
CA ASN A 280 15.62 17.86 22.98
C ASN A 280 15.20 17.27 21.63
N PHE A 281 13.90 17.27 21.31
CA PHE A 281 13.42 16.81 20.00
C PHE A 281 14.02 17.62 18.84
N GLY A 282 13.95 18.95 18.90
CA GLY A 282 14.51 19.83 17.87
C GLY A 282 16.03 19.68 17.69
N GLU A 283 16.79 19.58 18.78
CA GLU A 283 18.25 19.43 18.74
C GLU A 283 18.70 18.08 18.16
N THR A 284 18.03 17.00 18.51
CA THR A 284 18.47 15.64 18.15
C THR A 284 18.00 15.19 16.77
N ALA A 285 16.85 15.66 16.31
CA ALA A 285 16.33 15.32 14.98
C ALA A 285 17.12 15.97 13.84
N LEU A 286 17.82 17.10 14.09
CA LEU A 286 18.57 17.87 13.08
C LEU A 286 20.06 17.50 12.95
N VAL A 287 20.65 16.79 13.92
CA VAL A 287 22.08 16.38 13.90
C VAL A 287 22.42 15.37 12.79
N LYS A 288 21.41 14.79 12.14
CA LYS A 288 21.57 13.67 11.20
C LYS A 288 21.92 14.07 9.75
N TYR A 289 21.91 15.36 9.37
CA TYR A 289 21.99 15.77 7.94
C TYR A 289 22.79 17.05 7.60
N PRO A 290 24.13 17.06 7.71
CA PRO A 290 24.94 18.10 7.06
C PRO A 290 25.31 17.70 5.61
N SER A 291 24.99 18.59 4.66
CA SER A 291 25.58 18.73 3.31
C SER A 291 25.41 17.60 2.26
N VAL A 292 24.22 17.46 1.69
CA VAL A 292 23.97 16.88 0.35
C VAL A 292 23.02 17.82 -0.40
N ASN A 293 23.06 17.87 -1.74
CA ASN A 293 22.14 18.70 -2.52
C ASN A 293 20.77 17.99 -2.56
N TYR A 294 19.77 18.51 -1.85
CA TYR A 294 18.52 17.79 -1.52
C TYR A 294 17.37 18.14 -2.47
N SER A 295 16.66 17.12 -2.97
CA SER A 295 15.40 17.22 -3.72
C SER A 295 14.15 17.27 -2.84
N GLY A 296 14.28 17.04 -1.52
CA GLY A 296 13.18 17.05 -0.54
C GLY A 296 12.67 15.67 -0.09
N PHE A 297 13.17 14.56 -0.67
CA PHE A 297 12.69 13.20 -0.44
C PHE A 297 13.79 12.30 0.16
N TYR A 298 13.87 12.21 1.49
CA TYR A 298 14.99 11.60 2.22
C TYR A 298 14.79 10.12 2.54
N ILE A 299 15.87 9.32 2.53
CA ILE A 299 15.88 7.95 3.04
C ILE A 299 16.13 8.01 4.56
N ASP A 300 15.27 7.37 5.35
CA ASP A 300 15.51 7.25 6.79
C ASP A 300 16.48 6.09 7.08
N TRP A 301 17.76 6.42 7.12
CA TRP A 301 18.85 5.49 7.45
C TRP A 301 18.81 4.94 8.89
N SER A 302 17.85 5.32 9.75
CA SER A 302 17.67 4.65 11.06
C SER A 302 16.74 3.44 11.03
N ILE A 303 16.04 3.22 9.91
CA ILE A 303 15.23 2.01 9.73
C ILE A 303 16.20 0.83 9.51
N PRO A 304 16.20 -0.20 10.37
CA PRO A 304 17.04 -1.37 10.15
C PRO A 304 16.55 -2.15 8.93
N LYS A 305 17.45 -2.82 8.20
CA LYS A 305 17.11 -3.57 6.98
C LYS A 305 16.00 -4.62 7.18
N GLU A 306 15.88 -5.16 8.39
CA GLU A 306 14.87 -6.13 8.76
C GLU A 306 13.47 -5.52 8.83
N ALA A 307 13.34 -4.23 9.14
CA ALA A 307 12.04 -3.57 9.21
C ALA A 307 11.41 -3.36 7.83
N TYR A 308 12.21 -3.31 6.75
CA TYR A 308 11.68 -3.22 5.39
C TYR A 308 11.00 -4.52 4.91
N LEU A 309 11.23 -5.64 5.60
CA LEU A 309 10.62 -6.93 5.29
C LEU A 309 9.20 -7.00 5.84
N ASN A 310 8.23 -7.38 5.00
CA ASN A 310 6.84 -7.53 5.43
C ASN A 310 6.70 -8.58 6.56
N PRO A 311 6.26 -8.19 7.78
CA PRO A 311 6.17 -9.12 8.91
C PRO A 311 5.14 -10.24 8.71
N GLU A 312 4.21 -10.10 7.77
CA GLU A 312 3.18 -11.09 7.45
C GLU A 312 3.72 -12.19 6.51
N ILE A 313 4.88 -11.96 5.88
CA ILE A 313 5.48 -12.90 4.94
C ILE A 313 6.49 -13.80 5.64
N LYS A 314 6.39 -15.10 5.35
CA LYS A 314 7.38 -16.06 5.79
C LYS A 314 8.56 -16.08 4.82
N TYR A 315 9.72 -15.67 5.31
CA TYR A 315 10.97 -15.68 4.56
C TYR A 315 11.82 -16.91 4.84
N ASP A 316 12.43 -17.44 3.78
CA ASP A 316 13.59 -18.32 3.88
C ASP A 316 14.88 -17.48 3.99
N SER A 317 16.05 -18.12 4.02
CA SER A 317 17.33 -17.40 4.08
C SER A 317 18.43 -18.14 3.36
N ILE A 318 19.36 -17.39 2.79
CA ILE A 318 20.64 -17.88 2.26
C ILE A 318 21.80 -17.26 3.04
N VAL A 319 22.83 -18.05 3.28
CA VAL A 319 24.15 -17.56 3.71
C VAL A 319 25.05 -17.47 2.48
N ASP A 320 25.54 -16.27 2.17
CA ASP A 320 26.57 -16.08 1.15
C ASP A 320 27.89 -16.64 1.68
N SER A 321 28.34 -17.77 1.12
CA SER A 321 29.56 -18.44 1.58
C SER A 321 30.84 -17.61 1.38
N ARG A 322 30.79 -16.52 0.61
CA ARG A 322 31.96 -15.71 0.28
C ARG A 322 32.33 -14.74 1.40
N ASP A 323 31.34 -14.21 2.12
CA ASP A 323 31.50 -13.22 3.18
C ASP A 323 30.71 -13.51 4.47
N GLY A 324 29.87 -14.55 4.47
CA GLY A 324 29.05 -14.97 5.62
C GLY A 324 27.77 -14.15 5.81
N GLN A 325 27.45 -13.23 4.90
CA GLN A 325 26.24 -12.42 4.98
C GLN A 325 25.00 -13.30 4.81
N VAL A 326 23.99 -13.05 5.64
CA VAL A 326 22.70 -13.74 5.57
C VAL A 326 21.68 -12.82 4.90
N TYR A 327 21.04 -13.32 3.84
CA TYR A 327 19.99 -12.62 3.11
C TYR A 327 18.67 -13.39 3.24
N LYS A 328 17.59 -12.65 3.46
CA LYS A 328 16.23 -13.19 3.38
C LYS A 328 15.84 -13.46 1.94
N THR A 329 15.07 -14.50 1.71
CA THR A 329 14.64 -14.93 0.38
C THR A 329 13.17 -15.27 0.38
N VAL A 330 12.50 -15.04 -0.75
CA VAL A 330 11.07 -15.29 -0.91
C VAL A 330 10.79 -15.92 -2.27
N THR A 331 9.75 -16.75 -2.33
CA THR A 331 9.26 -17.32 -3.59
C THR A 331 8.10 -16.48 -4.09
N ILE A 332 8.22 -15.95 -5.31
CA ILE A 332 7.22 -15.12 -5.97
C ILE A 332 6.94 -15.74 -7.34
N GLY A 333 5.73 -16.26 -7.52
CA GLY A 333 5.40 -17.08 -8.68
C GLY A 333 6.33 -18.29 -8.81
N SER A 334 6.97 -18.44 -9.96
CA SER A 334 7.94 -19.51 -10.24
C SER A 334 9.37 -19.18 -9.78
N GLN A 335 9.65 -17.95 -9.37
CA GLN A 335 11.01 -17.47 -9.10
C GLN A 335 11.27 -17.36 -7.61
N VAL A 336 12.54 -17.56 -7.22
CA VAL A 336 12.98 -17.30 -5.84
C VAL A 336 13.96 -16.15 -5.84
N TRP A 337 13.58 -15.08 -5.15
CA TRP A 337 14.29 -13.81 -5.12
C TRP A 337 14.95 -13.60 -3.75
N MET A 338 16.10 -12.93 -3.74
CA MET A 338 16.55 -12.26 -2.53
C MET A 338 15.53 -11.16 -2.18
N ALA A 339 15.17 -11.03 -0.91
CA ALA A 339 14.30 -9.97 -0.37
C ALA A 339 15.10 -8.73 0.08
N GLN A 340 16.42 -8.83 0.10
CA GLN A 340 17.33 -7.76 0.52
C GLN A 340 18.39 -7.53 -0.55
N ASN A 341 18.85 -6.29 -0.67
CA ASN A 341 19.85 -5.92 -1.67
C ASN A 341 21.21 -6.53 -1.32
N LEU A 342 21.97 -6.93 -2.34
CA LEU A 342 23.30 -7.51 -2.17
C LEU A 342 24.27 -6.51 -1.49
N ASN A 343 25.10 -7.01 -0.57
CA ASN A 343 26.10 -6.22 0.17
C ASN A 343 27.51 -6.86 0.12
N TYR A 344 27.83 -7.58 -0.96
CA TYR A 344 29.12 -8.23 -1.17
C TYR A 344 30.22 -7.23 -1.59
N ALA A 345 31.41 -7.28 -0.98
CA ALA A 345 32.42 -6.22 -1.10
C ALA A 345 33.87 -6.68 -1.31
N ASP A 346 34.15 -7.99 -1.40
CA ASP A 346 35.51 -8.50 -1.46
C ASP A 346 36.17 -8.23 -2.82
N SER A 347 36.82 -7.06 -2.94
CA SER A 347 37.54 -6.67 -4.14
C SER A 347 38.87 -7.39 -4.34
N VAL A 348 39.31 -8.22 -3.38
CA VAL A 348 40.52 -9.03 -3.51
C VAL A 348 40.20 -10.31 -4.29
N LYS A 349 39.13 -11.00 -3.89
CA LYS A 349 38.62 -12.19 -4.61
C LYS A 349 37.85 -11.83 -5.87
N THR A 350 37.22 -10.65 -5.91
CA THR A 350 36.45 -10.17 -7.06
C THR A 350 36.98 -8.80 -7.52
N PRO A 351 38.10 -8.77 -8.28
CA PRO A 351 38.76 -7.52 -8.68
C PRO A 351 37.86 -6.52 -9.41
N SER A 352 36.78 -6.99 -10.05
CA SER A 352 35.78 -6.14 -10.71
C SER A 352 35.09 -5.15 -9.76
N LEU A 353 35.10 -5.38 -8.45
CA LEU A 353 34.53 -4.48 -7.44
C LEU A 353 35.44 -3.29 -7.09
N LEU A 354 36.73 -3.35 -7.42
CA LEU A 354 37.70 -2.35 -6.99
C LEU A 354 37.33 -0.96 -7.54
N LYS A 355 37.00 -0.03 -6.62
CA LYS A 355 36.52 1.33 -6.93
C LYS A 355 35.23 1.37 -7.77
N ARG A 356 34.41 0.32 -7.71
CA ARG A 356 33.15 0.17 -8.47
C ARG A 356 31.98 -0.30 -7.59
N SER A 357 32.15 -0.22 -6.27
CA SER A 357 31.13 -0.53 -5.27
C SER A 357 31.23 0.44 -4.11
N TRP A 358 30.09 0.91 -3.59
CA TRP A 358 30.02 1.94 -2.55
C TRP A 358 28.85 1.74 -1.62
N CYS A 359 29.00 2.21 -0.38
CA CYS A 359 27.87 2.53 0.48
C CYS A 359 27.36 3.92 0.12
N PHE A 360 26.06 4.15 0.27
CA PHE A 360 25.47 5.46 0.03
C PHE A 360 26.18 6.54 0.85
N ALA A 361 26.54 7.67 0.21
CA ALA A 361 27.30 8.77 0.81
C ALA A 361 28.64 8.35 1.47
N TYR A 362 29.23 7.21 1.06
CA TYR A 362 30.44 6.61 1.65
C TYR A 362 30.34 6.24 3.14
N LYS A 363 29.12 6.09 3.68
CA LYS A 363 28.86 5.74 5.08
C LYS A 363 28.64 4.23 5.21
N SER A 364 29.46 3.55 6.02
CA SER A 364 29.36 2.09 6.21
C SER A 364 28.00 1.64 6.73
N GLU A 365 27.43 2.40 7.65
CA GLU A 365 26.13 2.17 8.28
C GLU A 365 24.99 2.16 7.24
N ASN A 366 25.13 2.89 6.14
CA ASN A 366 24.13 2.89 5.06
C ASN A 366 24.15 1.58 4.27
N CYS A 367 25.30 0.90 4.17
CA CYS A 367 25.35 -0.45 3.60
C CYS A 367 24.67 -1.49 4.49
N ASP A 368 24.72 -1.29 5.81
CA ASP A 368 24.08 -2.21 6.76
C ASP A 368 22.55 -2.16 6.64
N VAL A 369 22.01 -1.02 6.19
CA VAL A 369 20.59 -0.83 5.88
C VAL A 369 20.28 -1.25 4.44
N ALA A 370 20.89 -0.60 3.46
CA ALA A 370 20.39 -0.65 2.09
C ALA A 370 21.15 -1.58 1.13
N GLY A 371 22.20 -2.23 1.62
CA GLY A 371 23.16 -2.92 0.77
C GLY A 371 24.06 -1.94 0.00
N ARG A 372 24.71 -2.44 -1.05
CA ARG A 372 25.70 -1.67 -1.82
C ARG A 372 25.15 -1.22 -3.16
N LEU A 373 25.71 -0.10 -3.62
CA LEU A 373 25.60 0.37 -4.99
C LEU A 373 26.80 -0.15 -5.78
N TYR A 374 26.55 -0.69 -6.97
CA TYR A 374 27.56 -1.27 -7.85
C TYR A 374 27.49 -0.63 -9.22
N THR A 375 28.62 -0.52 -9.92
CA THR A 375 28.57 -0.26 -11.37
C THR A 375 28.18 -1.51 -12.14
N TRP A 376 27.67 -1.35 -13.35
CA TRP A 376 27.30 -2.49 -14.17
C TRP A 376 28.50 -3.39 -14.50
N ALA A 377 29.68 -2.81 -14.70
CA ALA A 377 30.91 -3.58 -14.87
C ALA A 377 31.30 -4.39 -13.62
N ALA A 378 30.97 -3.89 -12.42
CA ALA A 378 31.17 -4.65 -11.18
C ALA A 378 30.21 -5.83 -11.11
N ILE A 379 28.92 -5.65 -11.40
CA ILE A 379 27.92 -6.71 -11.20
C ILE A 379 28.15 -7.91 -12.11
N ILE A 380 28.58 -7.70 -13.35
CA ILE A 380 28.87 -8.80 -14.29
C ILE A 380 30.22 -9.47 -14.04
N ASP A 381 30.99 -9.01 -13.05
CA ASP A 381 32.37 -9.45 -12.81
C ASP A 381 33.25 -9.34 -14.07
N SER A 382 33.29 -8.14 -14.67
CA SER A 382 33.89 -7.94 -16.00
C SER A 382 35.37 -8.30 -16.10
N VAL A 383 36.13 -8.21 -15.01
CA VAL A 383 37.53 -8.65 -14.98
C VAL A 383 37.61 -10.16 -15.17
N LYS A 384 36.74 -10.94 -14.50
CA LYS A 384 36.70 -12.39 -14.65
C LYS A 384 36.40 -12.77 -16.10
N LEU A 385 35.39 -12.16 -16.71
CA LEU A 385 35.04 -12.37 -18.12
C LEU A 385 36.21 -12.02 -19.07
N ALA A 386 36.90 -10.90 -18.84
CA ALA A 386 38.02 -10.49 -19.67
C ALA A 386 39.25 -11.40 -19.55
N THR A 387 39.41 -12.07 -18.41
CA THR A 387 40.51 -12.99 -18.10
C THR A 387 40.17 -14.47 -18.24
N ASP A 388 38.97 -14.79 -18.73
CA ASP A 388 38.53 -16.17 -18.93
C ASP A 388 39.48 -16.88 -19.91
N SER A 389 39.99 -18.05 -19.52
CA SER A 389 41.00 -18.77 -20.31
C SER A 389 40.41 -19.46 -21.54
N GLU A 390 39.11 -19.72 -21.56
CA GLU A 390 38.42 -20.44 -22.64
C GLU A 390 37.71 -19.47 -23.59
N LYS A 391 37.00 -18.47 -23.04
CA LYS A 391 36.18 -17.52 -23.78
C LYS A 391 36.36 -16.09 -23.24
N PRO A 392 37.53 -15.46 -23.43
CA PRO A 392 37.76 -14.11 -22.94
C PRO A 392 36.84 -13.11 -23.64
N GLN A 393 36.10 -12.33 -22.86
CA GLN A 393 35.18 -11.32 -23.36
C GLN A 393 35.42 -9.99 -22.64
N LYS A 394 35.81 -8.97 -23.41
CA LYS A 394 35.85 -7.60 -22.91
C LYS A 394 34.45 -7.03 -22.90
N CYS A 395 34.07 -6.48 -21.77
CA CYS A 395 32.72 -6.09 -21.45
C CYS A 395 32.73 -4.89 -20.49
N GLY A 396 31.78 -3.96 -20.66
CA GLY A 396 31.63 -2.82 -19.77
C GLY A 396 31.38 -1.51 -20.51
N PHE A 397 31.84 -0.39 -19.97
CA PHE A 397 31.60 0.92 -20.58
C PHE A 397 32.23 1.03 -21.97
N GLY A 398 31.40 1.24 -23.00
CA GLY A 398 31.83 1.34 -24.39
C GLY A 398 32.07 -0.01 -25.08
N GLU A 399 31.68 -1.12 -24.45
CA GLU A 399 31.82 -2.48 -24.97
C GLU A 399 30.59 -3.32 -24.60
N SER A 400 29.84 -3.80 -25.59
CA SER A 400 28.64 -4.63 -25.37
C SER A 400 28.98 -6.07 -25.00
N CYS A 401 28.13 -6.70 -24.20
CA CYS A 401 28.23 -8.10 -23.82
C CYS A 401 27.21 -8.97 -24.55
N VAL A 402 27.61 -10.21 -24.81
CA VAL A 402 26.71 -11.28 -25.21
C VAL A 402 26.76 -12.38 -24.14
N PHE A 403 25.64 -12.64 -23.50
CA PHE A 403 25.49 -13.77 -22.56
C PHE A 403 24.68 -14.87 -23.23
N THR A 404 25.18 -16.11 -23.18
CA THR A 404 24.51 -17.28 -23.79
C THR A 404 23.80 -18.17 -22.77
N GLU A 405 24.02 -17.90 -21.48
CA GLU A 405 23.45 -18.60 -20.33
C GLU A 405 23.15 -17.56 -19.23
N LYS A 406 22.43 -17.98 -18.18
CA LYS A 406 22.14 -17.15 -17.00
C LYS A 406 23.43 -16.57 -16.41
N MET A 407 23.47 -15.25 -16.28
CA MET A 407 24.70 -14.54 -15.90
C MET A 407 24.85 -14.48 -14.38
N ARG A 408 25.65 -15.38 -13.79
CA ARG A 408 25.89 -15.39 -12.33
C ARG A 408 26.39 -14.05 -11.81
N GLY A 409 27.40 -13.47 -12.49
CA GLY A 409 28.04 -12.23 -12.06
C GLY A 409 28.50 -12.26 -10.59
N ILE A 410 28.18 -11.20 -9.86
CA ILE A 410 28.48 -11.03 -8.43
C ILE A 410 27.47 -11.73 -7.50
N CYS A 411 26.43 -12.38 -8.01
CA CYS A 411 25.54 -13.17 -7.18
C CYS A 411 26.26 -14.40 -6.58
N PRO A 412 25.79 -14.92 -5.43
CA PRO A 412 26.37 -16.10 -4.80
C PRO A 412 26.15 -17.36 -5.65
N GLU A 413 26.85 -18.44 -5.32
CA GLU A 413 26.68 -19.72 -6.02
C GLU A 413 25.22 -20.24 -5.92
N GLY A 414 24.67 -20.73 -7.02
CA GLY A 414 23.25 -21.12 -7.12
C GLY A 414 22.28 -19.95 -7.37
N TRP A 415 22.80 -18.74 -7.61
CA TRP A 415 22.04 -17.52 -7.87
C TRP A 415 22.69 -16.72 -9.00
N HIS A 416 21.89 -15.97 -9.75
CA HIS A 416 22.35 -15.15 -10.86
C HIS A 416 21.74 -13.76 -10.85
N LEU A 417 22.35 -12.88 -11.67
CA LEU A 417 21.78 -11.58 -11.97
C LEU A 417 20.54 -11.78 -12.85
N PRO A 418 19.40 -11.20 -12.48
CA PRO A 418 18.19 -11.28 -13.27
C PRO A 418 18.36 -10.52 -14.59
N ASP A 419 17.94 -11.16 -15.67
CA ASP A 419 17.74 -10.48 -16.94
C ASP A 419 16.36 -9.80 -16.99
N THR A 420 16.11 -9.06 -18.07
CA THR A 420 14.82 -8.37 -18.29
C THR A 420 13.63 -9.32 -18.42
N THR A 421 13.83 -10.57 -18.86
CA THR A 421 12.76 -11.59 -18.93
C THR A 421 12.36 -12.02 -17.53
N GLU A 422 13.34 -12.21 -16.65
CA GLU A 422 13.08 -12.60 -15.26
C GLU A 422 12.42 -11.47 -14.47
N TRP A 423 12.86 -10.23 -14.68
CA TRP A 423 12.16 -9.06 -14.14
C TRP A 423 10.73 -8.94 -14.67
N LYS A 424 10.50 -9.09 -15.98
CA LYS A 424 9.14 -9.06 -16.57
C LYS A 424 8.25 -10.17 -15.99
N THR A 425 8.81 -11.33 -15.71
CA THR A 425 8.08 -12.43 -15.05
C THR A 425 7.62 -12.02 -13.65
N LEU A 426 8.53 -11.44 -12.85
CA LEU A 426 8.20 -10.92 -11.52
C LEU A 426 7.14 -9.81 -11.58
N ILE A 427 7.34 -8.83 -12.48
CA ILE A 427 6.46 -7.67 -12.65
C ILE A 427 5.06 -8.11 -13.09
N SER A 428 4.96 -9.03 -14.07
CA SER A 428 3.68 -9.61 -14.50
C SER A 428 2.98 -10.31 -13.34
N PHE A 429 3.69 -11.18 -12.59
CA PHE A 429 3.12 -11.86 -11.43
C PHE A 429 2.62 -10.86 -10.37
N ALA A 430 3.33 -9.75 -10.20
CA ALA A 430 2.96 -8.70 -9.28
C ALA A 430 1.77 -7.83 -9.75
N GLY A 431 1.23 -8.02 -10.95
CA GLY A 431 0.07 -7.29 -11.46
C GLY A 431 0.35 -6.39 -12.66
N GLY A 432 1.55 -6.44 -13.23
CA GLY A 432 1.97 -5.68 -14.40
C GLY A 432 2.60 -4.33 -14.06
N ASP A 433 3.18 -3.70 -15.08
CA ASP A 433 4.09 -2.56 -14.97
C ASP A 433 3.53 -1.39 -14.13
N ASP A 434 2.22 -1.12 -14.13
CA ASP A 434 1.68 0.07 -13.44
C ASP A 434 1.35 -0.12 -11.95
N ILE A 435 1.31 -1.35 -11.44
CA ILE A 435 0.98 -1.63 -10.03
C ILE A 435 2.00 -2.53 -9.33
N ALA A 436 2.84 -3.22 -10.10
CA ALA A 436 3.88 -4.08 -9.55
C ALA A 436 4.80 -3.30 -8.59
N GLY A 437 5.01 -2.01 -8.82
CA GLY A 437 5.81 -1.16 -7.97
C GLY A 437 5.18 -1.00 -6.58
N GLU A 438 3.90 -0.70 -6.51
CA GLU A 438 3.14 -0.65 -5.25
C GLU A 438 3.24 -1.99 -4.51
N ARG A 439 3.10 -3.11 -5.22
CA ARG A 439 2.98 -4.44 -4.58
C ARG A 439 4.31 -5.09 -4.22
N LEU A 440 5.41 -4.67 -4.82
CA LEU A 440 6.77 -5.19 -4.58
C LEU A 440 7.64 -4.26 -3.74
N LYS A 441 7.32 -2.96 -3.69
CA LYS A 441 8.00 -2.03 -2.77
C LYS A 441 7.75 -2.43 -1.33
N SER A 442 8.75 -2.17 -0.50
CA SER A 442 8.68 -2.31 0.95
C SER A 442 7.46 -1.60 1.51
N HIS A 443 6.84 -2.25 2.49
CA HIS A 443 5.70 -1.74 3.24
C HIS A 443 6.00 -0.51 4.10
N ILE A 444 7.26 -0.11 4.18
CA ILE A 444 7.74 1.08 4.88
C ILE A 444 8.92 1.75 4.14
N GLY A 445 9.22 2.99 4.53
CA GLY A 445 10.46 3.69 4.20
C GLY A 445 10.47 4.42 2.86
N MET A 446 9.33 4.47 2.15
CA MET A 446 9.12 5.35 0.99
C MET A 446 8.45 6.65 1.42
N TYR A 447 8.75 7.75 0.75
CA TYR A 447 8.03 9.02 0.95
C TYR A 447 6.63 8.94 0.33
N GLU A 448 5.60 9.16 1.15
CA GLU A 448 4.16 9.22 0.83
C GLU A 448 3.52 7.97 0.19
N ASP A 449 4.29 7.06 -0.43
CA ASP A 449 3.81 5.88 -1.15
C ASP A 449 4.63 4.62 -0.80
N SER A 450 4.58 4.21 0.47
CA SER A 450 5.08 2.88 0.85
C SER A 450 4.29 1.81 0.11
N GLY A 451 4.98 0.76 -0.34
CA GLY A 451 4.33 -0.33 -1.05
C GLY A 451 3.44 -1.16 -0.11
N THR A 452 2.76 -2.16 -0.65
CA THR A 452 2.06 -3.14 0.17
C THR A 452 2.94 -4.34 0.51
N ASP A 453 4.03 -4.53 -0.26
CA ASP A 453 4.93 -5.67 -0.17
C ASP A 453 4.19 -7.02 -0.08
N ASP A 454 3.15 -7.20 -0.92
CA ASP A 454 2.23 -8.35 -0.91
C ASP A 454 2.95 -9.70 -0.99
N PHE A 455 4.15 -9.69 -1.60
CA PHE A 455 4.90 -10.88 -1.94
C PHE A 455 6.22 -11.01 -1.16
N GLY A 456 6.50 -10.07 -0.25
CA GLY A 456 7.76 -10.01 0.49
C GLY A 456 8.98 -9.75 -0.39
N PHE A 457 8.81 -9.08 -1.54
CA PHE A 457 9.96 -8.64 -2.30
C PHE A 457 10.70 -7.55 -1.53
N SER A 458 10.01 -6.60 -0.90
CA SER A 458 10.60 -5.58 -0.04
C SER A 458 11.58 -4.66 -0.77
N ALA A 459 11.26 -4.20 -1.99
CA ALA A 459 12.08 -3.21 -2.69
C ALA A 459 12.12 -1.90 -1.88
N PHE A 460 13.28 -1.50 -1.37
CA PHE A 460 13.45 -0.32 -0.54
C PHE A 460 14.48 0.64 -1.16
N PRO A 461 14.41 1.95 -0.86
CA PRO A 461 15.28 2.92 -1.52
C PRO A 461 16.70 2.82 -0.96
N ALA A 462 17.68 2.79 -1.86
CA ALA A 462 19.11 2.76 -1.53
C ALA A 462 19.87 4.00 -2.04
N GLY A 463 19.15 4.90 -2.72
CA GLY A 463 19.70 5.97 -3.52
C GLY A 463 20.48 5.44 -4.73
N GLU A 464 21.12 6.36 -5.43
CA GLU A 464 21.98 6.03 -6.57
C GLU A 464 23.27 6.84 -6.53
N LYS A 465 24.26 6.41 -7.31
CA LYS A 465 25.52 7.12 -7.47
C LYS A 465 25.76 7.47 -8.94
N TYR A 466 25.94 8.73 -9.23
CA TYR A 466 26.25 9.17 -10.59
C TYR A 466 27.74 9.05 -10.92
N ARG A 467 28.02 9.06 -12.23
CA ARG A 467 29.38 9.03 -12.80
C ARG A 467 30.29 10.15 -12.28
N ASP A 468 29.72 11.33 -12.02
CA ASP A 468 30.42 12.49 -11.45
C ASP A 468 30.79 12.32 -9.96
N GLN A 469 30.52 11.13 -9.40
CA GLN A 469 30.74 10.76 -8.01
C GLN A 469 29.75 11.36 -7.01
N SER A 470 28.75 12.10 -7.47
CA SER A 470 27.64 12.55 -6.63
C SER A 470 26.72 11.38 -6.28
N PHE A 471 26.06 11.50 -5.12
CA PHE A 471 24.97 10.62 -4.73
C PHE A 471 23.66 11.38 -4.87
N PHE A 472 22.64 10.66 -5.32
CA PHE A 472 21.28 11.17 -5.39
C PHE A 472 20.39 10.34 -4.48
N GLU A 473 19.70 11.05 -3.59
CA GLU A 473 18.79 10.49 -2.61
C GLU A 473 17.38 10.86 -3.02
N ASP A 474 16.58 9.83 -3.31
CA ASP A 474 15.14 9.95 -3.48
C ASP A 474 14.50 8.71 -2.85
N SER A 475 13.73 8.91 -1.79
CA SER A 475 13.03 7.81 -1.13
C SER A 475 11.75 7.36 -1.84
N ARG A 476 11.41 7.94 -3.00
CA ARG A 476 10.29 7.48 -3.83
C ARG A 476 10.71 6.40 -4.83
N ASP A 477 12.02 6.29 -5.08
CA ASP A 477 12.56 5.56 -6.23
C ASP A 477 13.44 4.40 -5.78
N VAL A 478 13.37 3.27 -6.49
CA VAL A 478 14.26 2.13 -6.29
C VAL A 478 14.82 1.65 -7.61
N HIS A 479 16.15 1.52 -7.69
CA HIS A 479 16.85 1.15 -8.91
C HIS A 479 17.61 -0.16 -8.73
N PHE A 480 17.29 -1.15 -9.57
CA PHE A 480 18.02 -2.41 -9.63
C PHE A 480 18.65 -2.62 -10.98
N TRP A 481 19.94 -2.97 -11.02
CA TRP A 481 20.54 -3.37 -12.27
C TRP A 481 19.90 -4.64 -12.85
N THR A 482 19.82 -4.69 -14.18
CA THR A 482 19.56 -5.92 -14.93
C THR A 482 20.85 -6.45 -15.57
N ALA A 483 20.90 -7.75 -15.87
CA ALA A 483 21.97 -8.34 -16.67
C ALA A 483 21.87 -7.98 -18.17
N SER A 484 20.71 -7.54 -18.65
CA SER A 484 20.45 -7.27 -20.07
C SER A 484 21.01 -5.91 -20.51
N GLU A 485 21.67 -5.91 -21.66
CA GLU A 485 22.04 -4.69 -22.38
C GLU A 485 21.07 -4.47 -23.55
N GLU A 486 19.87 -3.95 -23.26
CA GLU A 486 18.86 -3.63 -24.29
C GLU A 486 19.08 -2.24 -24.93
N SER A 487 20.19 -1.57 -24.60
CA SER A 487 20.56 -0.25 -25.10
C SER A 487 21.31 -0.32 -26.45
N LYS A 488 21.02 0.65 -27.34
CA LYS A 488 21.81 0.88 -28.56
C LYS A 488 23.14 1.61 -28.30
N ASP A 489 23.26 2.25 -27.13
CA ASP A 489 24.50 2.88 -26.66
C ASP A 489 25.27 1.89 -25.79
N ASP A 490 26.47 1.51 -26.24
CA ASP A 490 27.38 0.56 -25.59
C ASP A 490 27.95 1.07 -24.24
N ARG A 491 27.70 2.34 -23.90
CA ARG A 491 28.03 2.94 -22.61
C ARG A 491 26.92 2.80 -21.58
N SER A 492 25.75 2.32 -21.99
CA SER A 492 24.56 2.24 -21.15
C SER A 492 24.08 0.81 -20.93
N SER A 493 23.44 0.58 -19.80
CA SER A 493 22.76 -0.67 -19.46
C SER A 493 21.45 -0.36 -18.75
N CYS A 494 20.55 -1.34 -18.66
CA CYS A 494 19.20 -1.11 -18.19
C CYS A 494 19.01 -1.54 -16.73
N SER A 495 18.20 -0.78 -16.01
CA SER A 495 17.74 -1.02 -14.65
C SER A 495 16.23 -1.25 -14.63
N ALA A 496 15.76 -2.05 -13.66
CA ALA A 496 14.36 -2.05 -13.25
C ALA A 496 14.17 -0.93 -12.22
N ASP A 497 13.35 0.05 -12.57
CA ASP A 497 13.10 1.25 -11.77
C ASP A 497 11.68 1.23 -11.23
N PHE A 498 11.57 1.33 -9.91
CA PHE A 498 10.31 1.37 -9.19
C PHE A 498 10.01 2.83 -8.87
N PHE A 499 8.88 3.34 -9.36
CA PHE A 499 8.50 4.74 -9.21
C PHE A 499 6.98 4.84 -9.06
N TYR A 500 6.54 5.48 -7.97
CA TYR A 500 5.14 5.43 -7.53
C TYR A 500 4.60 3.98 -7.49
N ALA A 501 3.50 3.68 -8.16
CA ALA A 501 2.95 2.33 -8.22
C ALA A 501 3.59 1.45 -9.31
N SER A 502 4.43 2.02 -10.17
CA SER A 502 4.90 1.38 -11.39
C SER A 502 6.32 0.80 -11.28
N VAL A 503 6.63 -0.16 -12.15
CA VAL A 503 7.97 -0.63 -12.47
C VAL A 503 8.16 -0.52 -13.98
N TRP A 504 9.24 0.11 -14.42
CA TRP A 504 9.64 0.11 -15.82
C TRP A 504 11.14 -0.13 -15.96
N PHE A 505 11.58 -0.35 -17.20
CA PHE A 505 13.00 -0.41 -17.51
C PHE A 505 13.47 0.93 -18.06
N SER A 506 14.50 1.51 -17.45
CA SER A 506 15.24 2.63 -18.04
C SER A 506 16.69 2.22 -18.23
N CYS A 507 17.41 2.92 -19.11
CA CYS A 507 18.81 2.63 -19.35
C CYS A 507 19.67 3.85 -19.07
N GLY A 508 20.63 3.68 -18.16
CA GLY A 508 21.57 4.69 -17.70
C GLY A 508 23.01 4.30 -18.00
N PHE A 509 23.95 5.19 -17.72
CA PHE A 509 25.38 4.90 -17.92
C PHE A 509 25.82 3.74 -17.04
N LYS A 510 26.59 2.80 -17.60
CA LYS A 510 27.16 1.63 -16.90
C LYS A 510 28.06 1.99 -15.70
N ASP A 511 28.52 3.24 -15.63
CA ASP A 511 29.34 3.79 -14.54
C ASP A 511 28.52 4.35 -13.36
N ASN A 512 27.19 4.40 -13.48
CA ASN A 512 26.31 4.72 -12.36
C ASN A 512 26.31 3.57 -11.34
N GLY A 513 25.89 3.86 -10.11
CA GLY A 513 25.76 2.90 -9.02
C GLY A 513 24.31 2.64 -8.69
N HIS A 514 23.82 1.42 -8.92
CA HIS A 514 22.51 0.94 -8.51
C HIS A 514 22.63 -0.32 -7.66
N SER A 515 21.54 -0.66 -6.96
CA SER A 515 21.46 -1.87 -6.14
C SER A 515 21.33 -3.13 -7.01
N VAL A 516 21.57 -4.28 -6.39
CA VAL A 516 21.46 -5.59 -7.04
C VAL A 516 20.57 -6.51 -6.22
N ARG A 517 19.65 -7.17 -6.91
CA ARG A 517 18.87 -8.31 -6.44
C ARG A 517 19.28 -9.54 -7.22
N CYS A 518 19.50 -10.67 -6.54
CA CYS A 518 19.80 -11.93 -7.18
C CYS A 518 18.57 -12.84 -7.20
N VAL A 519 18.46 -13.66 -8.25
CA VAL A 519 17.42 -14.69 -8.40
C VAL A 519 18.05 -16.07 -8.39
N ARG A 520 17.38 -17.06 -7.81
CA ARG A 520 17.93 -18.41 -7.62
C ARG A 520 17.89 -19.19 -8.93
N ASP A 521 18.91 -20.01 -9.16
CA ASP A 521 18.92 -20.95 -10.28
C ASP A 521 17.75 -21.94 -10.14
N GLU A 522 17.02 -22.20 -11.23
CA GLU A 522 15.99 -23.24 -11.21
C GLU A 522 16.64 -24.62 -11.00
N PRO A 523 16.07 -25.51 -10.17
CA PRO A 523 16.50 -26.90 -10.17
C PRO A 523 16.18 -27.49 -11.56
N ALA A 524 17.20 -28.01 -12.24
CA ALA A 524 17.07 -28.60 -13.59
C ALA A 524 15.88 -29.58 -13.66
N ALA A 525 14.77 -29.12 -14.25
CA ALA A 525 13.60 -29.96 -14.47
C ALA A 525 13.90 -30.98 -15.57
N VAL A 526 13.70 -32.25 -15.24
CA VAL A 526 13.77 -33.38 -16.17
C VAL A 526 12.83 -33.13 -17.34
N SER A 527 13.39 -33.09 -18.55
CA SER A 527 12.65 -32.95 -19.79
C SER A 527 11.66 -34.10 -19.98
N LEU A 528 10.37 -33.78 -19.95
CA LEU A 528 9.33 -34.63 -20.51
C LEU A 528 9.11 -34.22 -21.96
N SER A 529 9.56 -35.08 -22.86
CA SER A 529 9.27 -35.01 -24.28
C SER A 529 7.79 -35.30 -24.54
N SER A 530 7.13 -34.43 -25.29
CA SER A 530 5.96 -34.82 -26.09
C SER A 530 6.10 -34.27 -27.49
N SER A 531 6.36 -35.20 -28.39
CA SER A 531 6.55 -35.05 -29.83
C SER A 531 5.24 -34.87 -30.60
N SER A 532 5.41 -34.39 -31.84
CA SER A 532 4.56 -34.50 -33.05
C SER A 532 3.56 -33.34 -33.24
N SER A 533 3.45 -32.72 -34.43
CA SER A 533 3.95 -33.08 -35.76
C SER A 533 4.01 -31.85 -36.68
N ASN A 534 5.04 -31.78 -37.52
CA ASN A 534 5.12 -30.91 -38.68
C ASN A 534 4.00 -31.22 -39.69
N ALA A 535 3.38 -30.16 -40.23
CA ALA A 535 2.72 -30.19 -41.52
C ALA A 535 3.23 -29.00 -42.34
N ASP A 536 3.86 -29.32 -43.47
CA ASP A 536 4.46 -28.40 -44.43
C ASP A 536 3.45 -27.91 -45.48
N LEU A 537 3.67 -26.67 -45.92
CA LEU A 537 3.43 -26.06 -47.25
C LEU A 537 1.99 -25.79 -47.74
N SER A 538 1.68 -24.52 -48.03
CA SER A 538 1.80 -23.97 -49.41
C SER A 538 1.41 -22.49 -49.51
N SER A 539 2.13 -21.77 -50.36
CA SER A 539 1.87 -20.39 -50.78
C SER A 539 0.77 -20.32 -51.85
N SER A 540 -0.16 -19.38 -51.75
CA SER A 540 -0.91 -18.86 -52.91
C SER A 540 -1.66 -17.56 -52.58
N SER A 541 -1.03 -16.45 -52.95
CA SER A 541 -1.57 -15.17 -53.45
C SER A 541 -2.98 -14.69 -53.03
N GLY A 542 -2.97 -13.53 -52.37
CA GLY A 542 -3.60 -12.33 -52.93
C GLY A 542 -4.86 -11.83 -52.24
N GLU A 543 -4.74 -11.32 -51.01
CA GLU A 543 -5.69 -10.34 -50.46
C GLU A 543 -4.92 -9.24 -49.72
N ALA A 544 -5.51 -8.04 -49.69
CA ALA A 544 -4.85 -6.77 -49.40
C ALA A 544 -4.11 -6.76 -48.06
N PHE A 545 -2.89 -6.20 -48.06
CA PHE A 545 -2.09 -5.97 -46.87
C PHE A 545 -2.78 -4.88 -46.02
N VAL A 546 -3.54 -5.30 -45.00
CA VAL A 546 -4.04 -4.41 -43.94
C VAL A 546 -2.86 -4.13 -43.02
N SER A 547 -2.66 -2.86 -42.69
CA SER A 547 -1.57 -2.42 -41.80
C SER A 547 -1.72 -3.07 -40.41
N PRO A 548 -0.66 -3.63 -39.81
CA PRO A 548 -0.72 -4.40 -38.57
C PRO A 548 -0.95 -3.58 -37.28
N TYR A 549 -1.40 -2.32 -37.36
CA TYR A 549 -1.51 -1.38 -36.22
C TYR A 549 -2.96 -0.93 -35.93
N GLU A 550 -3.97 -1.57 -36.49
CA GLU A 550 -5.37 -1.12 -36.38
C GLU A 550 -6.29 -2.22 -35.82
N ILE A 551 -7.24 -1.82 -34.96
CA ILE A 551 -8.33 -2.69 -34.47
C ILE A 551 -9.06 -3.31 -35.66
N ASP A 552 -9.22 -4.64 -35.63
CA ASP A 552 -9.96 -5.34 -36.69
C ASP A 552 -11.47 -5.14 -36.53
N TRP A 553 -11.97 -4.04 -37.08
CA TRP A 553 -13.40 -3.71 -37.11
C TRP A 553 -14.23 -4.62 -38.04
N SER A 554 -13.62 -5.61 -38.71
CA SER A 554 -14.37 -6.57 -39.52
C SER A 554 -15.00 -7.70 -38.70
N ILE A 555 -14.59 -7.86 -37.43
CA ILE A 555 -15.05 -8.94 -36.54
C ILE A 555 -16.43 -8.58 -35.95
N PRO A 556 -17.52 -9.32 -36.30
CA PRO A 556 -18.84 -9.11 -35.75
C PRO A 556 -18.88 -9.24 -34.22
N LYS A 557 -19.71 -8.44 -33.53
CA LYS A 557 -19.86 -8.49 -32.07
C LYS A 557 -20.28 -9.83 -31.48
N GLU A 558 -20.89 -10.70 -32.29
CA GLU A 558 -21.27 -12.06 -31.87
C GLU A 558 -20.05 -13.00 -31.88
N ASP A 559 -19.04 -12.72 -32.69
CA ASP A 559 -17.79 -13.49 -32.76
C ASP A 559 -16.81 -13.10 -31.65
N HIS A 560 -17.08 -11.99 -30.94
CA HIS A 560 -16.37 -11.65 -29.70
C HIS A 560 -16.67 -12.65 -28.59
N LEU A 561 -17.85 -13.29 -28.65
CA LEU A 561 -18.35 -14.23 -27.66
C LEU A 561 -17.72 -15.61 -27.85
N ASN A 562 -17.45 -16.31 -26.75
CA ASN A 562 -16.94 -17.67 -26.83
C ASN A 562 -18.06 -18.64 -27.29
N PRO A 563 -17.95 -19.28 -28.47
CA PRO A 563 -19.00 -20.15 -28.99
C PRO A 563 -19.22 -21.41 -28.14
N ASN A 564 -18.28 -21.74 -27.24
CA ASN A 564 -18.37 -22.87 -26.33
C ASN A 564 -19.14 -22.55 -25.03
N ILE A 565 -19.52 -21.30 -24.82
CA ILE A 565 -20.23 -20.83 -23.62
C ILE A 565 -21.68 -20.51 -23.95
N LYS A 566 -22.58 -20.91 -23.05
CA LYS A 566 -24.00 -20.58 -23.17
C LYS A 566 -24.27 -19.26 -22.45
N TYR A 567 -24.72 -18.27 -23.22
CA TYR A 567 -25.08 -16.95 -22.72
C TYR A 567 -26.59 -16.81 -22.51
N ASP A 568 -26.96 -16.05 -21.49
CA ASP A 568 -28.30 -15.49 -21.36
C ASP A 568 -28.39 -14.19 -22.18
N SER A 569 -29.56 -13.55 -22.19
CA SER A 569 -29.73 -12.28 -22.91
C SER A 569 -30.69 -11.35 -22.18
N ILE A 570 -30.45 -10.06 -22.34
CA ILE A 570 -31.34 -8.98 -21.89
C ILE A 570 -31.70 -8.10 -23.09
N VAL A 571 -32.89 -7.51 -23.04
CA VAL A 571 -33.33 -6.50 -24.00
C VAL A 571 -33.34 -5.17 -23.27
N ASP A 572 -32.54 -4.22 -23.73
CA ASP A 572 -32.66 -2.84 -23.28
C ASP A 572 -33.94 -2.25 -23.88
N LYS A 573 -34.92 -1.97 -23.02
CA LYS A 573 -36.23 -1.47 -23.46
C LYS A 573 -36.16 -0.05 -24.03
N ARG A 574 -35.07 0.68 -23.78
CA ARG A 574 -34.91 2.09 -24.18
C ARG A 574 -34.64 2.22 -25.68
N ASP A 575 -33.87 1.29 -26.25
CA ASP A 575 -33.47 1.30 -27.66
C ASP A 575 -33.75 -0.03 -28.40
N GLY A 576 -34.21 -1.06 -27.69
CA GLY A 576 -34.48 -2.39 -28.23
C GLY A 576 -33.22 -3.24 -28.43
N GLN A 577 -32.04 -2.77 -28.01
CA GLN A 577 -30.80 -3.49 -28.19
C GLN A 577 -30.78 -4.73 -27.29
N VAL A 578 -30.49 -5.89 -27.91
CA VAL A 578 -30.27 -7.14 -27.18
C VAL A 578 -28.80 -7.27 -26.83
N TYR A 579 -28.50 -7.57 -25.56
CA TYR A 579 -27.16 -7.84 -25.05
C TYR A 579 -27.07 -9.25 -24.48
N LYS A 580 -25.96 -9.94 -24.73
CA LYS A 580 -25.61 -11.18 -24.04
C LYS A 580 -25.17 -10.92 -22.61
N THR A 581 -25.49 -11.84 -21.72
CA THR A 581 -25.11 -11.78 -20.30
C THR A 581 -24.58 -13.13 -19.83
N ILE A 582 -23.70 -13.09 -18.84
CA ILE A 582 -23.07 -14.28 -18.27
C ILE A 582 -23.00 -14.17 -16.75
N LYS A 583 -23.07 -15.30 -16.06
CA LYS A 583 -22.86 -15.38 -14.61
C LYS A 583 -21.44 -15.87 -14.32
N ILE A 584 -20.66 -15.08 -13.59
CA ILE A 584 -19.31 -15.42 -13.17
C ILE A 584 -19.28 -15.33 -11.64
N GLY A 585 -19.06 -16.46 -10.97
CA GLY A 585 -19.19 -16.56 -9.52
C GLY A 585 -20.59 -16.15 -9.05
N THR A 586 -20.65 -15.13 -8.19
CA THR A 586 -21.90 -14.57 -7.64
C THR A 586 -22.50 -13.44 -8.49
N GLN A 587 -21.76 -12.92 -9.47
CA GLN A 587 -22.13 -11.74 -10.24
C GLN A 587 -22.68 -12.11 -11.62
N VAL A 588 -23.59 -11.29 -12.15
CA VAL A 588 -24.12 -11.42 -13.51
C VAL A 588 -23.73 -10.18 -14.31
N TRP A 589 -22.92 -10.38 -15.33
CA TRP A 589 -22.32 -9.33 -16.16
C TRP A 589 -22.95 -9.30 -17.55
N MET A 590 -23.00 -8.11 -18.16
CA MET A 590 -23.08 -8.04 -19.63
C MET A 590 -21.80 -8.66 -20.21
N ALA A 591 -21.91 -9.40 -21.31
CA ALA A 591 -20.76 -9.88 -22.08
C ALA A 591 -20.39 -8.94 -23.25
N GLN A 592 -21.26 -7.97 -23.55
CA GLN A 592 -21.08 -7.01 -24.65
C GLN A 592 -21.07 -5.56 -24.13
N ASN A 593 -20.33 -4.68 -24.82
CA ASN A 593 -20.24 -3.24 -24.51
C ASN A 593 -21.57 -2.54 -24.73
N LEU A 594 -21.93 -1.64 -23.81
CA LEU A 594 -23.14 -0.84 -23.94
C LEU A 594 -23.07 0.07 -25.19
N ASN A 595 -24.18 0.15 -25.94
CA ASN A 595 -24.31 0.91 -27.19
C ASN A 595 -25.50 1.89 -27.16
N TYR A 596 -25.88 2.34 -25.96
CA TYR A 596 -27.02 3.24 -25.75
C TYR A 596 -26.66 4.70 -26.11
N ALA A 597 -27.47 5.35 -26.94
CA ALA A 597 -27.10 6.65 -27.54
C ALA A 597 -28.20 7.72 -27.50
N ASP A 598 -29.34 7.46 -26.85
CA ASP A 598 -30.48 8.37 -26.88
C ASP A 598 -30.23 9.63 -26.05
N SER A 599 -29.63 10.64 -26.70
CA SER A 599 -29.38 11.95 -26.11
C SER A 599 -30.63 12.82 -25.95
N VAL A 600 -31.80 12.39 -26.44
CA VAL A 600 -33.07 13.10 -26.24
C VAL A 600 -33.63 12.76 -24.87
N ASN A 601 -33.72 11.48 -24.55
CA ASN A 601 -34.21 11.01 -23.25
C ASN A 601 -33.12 10.97 -22.17
N THR A 602 -31.84 10.93 -22.56
CA THR A 602 -30.69 10.98 -21.65
C THR A 602 -29.75 12.12 -22.07
N PRO A 603 -30.07 13.38 -21.70
CA PRO A 603 -29.31 14.55 -22.15
C PRO A 603 -27.82 14.52 -21.82
N SER A 604 -27.41 13.78 -20.78
CA SER A 604 -26.00 13.59 -20.40
C SER A 604 -25.14 12.99 -21.51
N LEU A 605 -25.74 12.32 -22.50
CA LEU A 605 -25.07 11.73 -23.64
C LEU A 605 -24.70 12.74 -24.73
N LEU A 606 -25.33 13.92 -24.75
CA LEU A 606 -25.18 14.90 -25.84
C LEU A 606 -23.70 15.33 -25.97
N LYS A 607 -23.06 14.97 -27.09
CA LYS A 607 -21.63 15.23 -27.40
C LYS A 607 -20.66 14.63 -26.36
N ARG A 608 -21.06 13.56 -25.68
CA ARG A 608 -20.28 12.88 -24.64
C ARG A 608 -20.25 11.37 -24.81
N ASN A 609 -20.61 10.91 -26.01
CA ASN A 609 -20.51 9.52 -26.42
C ASN A 609 -20.09 9.45 -27.90
N TRP A 610 -19.32 8.43 -28.26
CA TRP A 610 -18.73 8.28 -29.59
C TRP A 610 -18.65 6.82 -30.02
N CYS A 611 -18.68 6.61 -31.33
CA CYS A 611 -18.13 5.40 -31.93
C CYS A 611 -16.64 5.63 -32.13
N TYR A 612 -15.82 4.58 -31.99
CA TYR A 612 -14.38 4.72 -32.19
C TYR A 612 -14.06 5.29 -33.58
N GLY A 613 -13.19 6.30 -33.64
CA GLY A 613 -12.82 7.00 -34.88
C GLY A 613 -13.98 7.76 -35.54
N ASP A 614 -15.04 8.09 -34.79
CA ASP A 614 -16.28 8.70 -35.27
C ASP A 614 -16.97 7.94 -36.42
N LYS A 615 -16.75 6.63 -36.50
CA LYS A 615 -17.35 5.74 -37.51
C LYS A 615 -18.58 5.01 -36.94
N PRO A 616 -19.81 5.30 -37.40
CA PRO A 616 -21.03 4.69 -36.88
C PRO A 616 -21.02 3.15 -36.85
N GLU A 617 -20.40 2.52 -37.85
CA GLU A 617 -20.23 1.09 -37.96
C GLU A 617 -19.44 0.48 -36.79
N ASN A 618 -18.46 1.20 -36.23
CA ASN A 618 -17.64 0.70 -35.12
C ASN A 618 -18.45 0.50 -33.83
N CYS A 619 -19.53 1.27 -33.65
CA CYS A 619 -20.48 1.07 -32.55
C CYS A 619 -21.24 -0.26 -32.65
N GLU A 620 -21.52 -0.73 -33.86
CA GLU A 620 -22.21 -2.01 -34.08
C GLU A 620 -21.32 -3.20 -33.75
N PHE A 621 -20.00 -3.04 -33.89
CA PHE A 621 -19.01 -4.07 -33.57
C PHE A 621 -18.59 -4.03 -32.10
N GLY A 622 -18.23 -2.86 -31.57
CA GLY A 622 -17.59 -2.72 -30.27
C GLY A 622 -18.38 -1.96 -29.20
N GLY A 623 -19.59 -1.48 -29.50
CA GLY A 623 -20.31 -0.57 -28.62
C GLY A 623 -19.71 0.83 -28.59
N ARG A 624 -20.11 1.65 -27.61
CA ARG A 624 -19.78 3.07 -27.52
C ARG A 624 -18.77 3.38 -26.42
N LEU A 625 -18.06 4.48 -26.65
CA LEU A 625 -17.23 5.16 -25.66
C LEU A 625 -18.04 6.29 -25.04
N TYR A 626 -18.00 6.43 -23.72
CA TYR A 626 -18.73 7.43 -22.96
C TYR A 626 -17.78 8.20 -22.07
N THR A 627 -17.99 9.50 -21.88
CA THR A 627 -17.35 10.19 -20.76
C THR A 627 -17.90 9.69 -19.44
N TRP A 628 -17.14 9.85 -18.36
CA TRP A 628 -17.61 9.46 -17.03
C TRP A 628 -18.90 10.20 -16.67
N ALA A 629 -18.99 11.50 -17.00
CA ALA A 629 -20.19 12.30 -16.79
C ALA A 629 -21.41 11.79 -17.59
N ALA A 630 -21.19 11.26 -18.80
CA ALA A 630 -22.23 10.58 -19.56
C ALA A 630 -22.62 9.25 -18.90
N ALA A 631 -21.63 8.44 -18.48
CA ALA A 631 -21.85 7.14 -17.85
C ALA A 631 -22.75 7.25 -16.61
N VAL A 632 -22.46 8.20 -15.72
CA VAL A 632 -23.24 8.39 -14.49
C VAL A 632 -24.57 9.14 -14.69
N ASP A 633 -24.90 9.53 -15.92
CA ASP A 633 -26.06 10.37 -16.25
C ASP A 633 -26.10 11.68 -15.43
N SER A 634 -25.02 12.46 -15.52
CA SER A 634 -24.80 13.61 -14.63
C SER A 634 -25.87 14.71 -14.69
N ILE A 635 -26.59 14.87 -15.80
CA ILE A 635 -27.70 15.81 -15.90
C ILE A 635 -28.91 15.33 -15.10
N LYS A 636 -29.18 14.02 -15.06
CA LYS A 636 -30.24 13.48 -14.20
C LYS A 636 -29.92 13.74 -12.73
N LEU A 637 -28.66 13.51 -12.33
CA LEU A 637 -28.18 13.78 -10.98
C LEU A 637 -28.25 15.27 -10.59
N ALA A 638 -27.89 16.16 -11.51
CA ALA A 638 -27.95 17.60 -11.25
C ALA A 638 -29.40 18.12 -11.11
N ASN A 639 -30.37 17.42 -11.69
CA ASN A 639 -31.79 17.77 -11.64
C ASN A 639 -32.59 16.86 -10.67
N ASP A 640 -31.91 16.09 -9.83
CA ASP A 640 -32.58 15.30 -8.81
C ASP A 640 -33.31 16.22 -7.82
N ALA A 641 -34.59 15.95 -7.56
CA ALA A 641 -35.43 16.82 -6.76
C ALA A 641 -35.15 16.72 -5.26
N GLU A 642 -34.57 15.61 -4.81
CA GLU A 642 -34.30 15.32 -3.41
C GLU A 642 -32.84 15.62 -3.05
N ASN A 643 -31.89 15.23 -3.92
CA ASN A 643 -30.46 15.38 -3.70
C ASN A 643 -29.71 15.77 -4.99
N PRO A 644 -29.83 17.03 -5.44
CA PRO A 644 -29.16 17.49 -6.65
C PRO A 644 -27.64 17.48 -6.46
N GLN A 645 -26.91 16.81 -7.36
CA GLN A 645 -25.45 16.75 -7.33
C GLN A 645 -24.81 17.01 -8.70
N PHE A 646 -23.76 17.82 -8.72
CA PHE A 646 -23.02 18.13 -9.94
C PHE A 646 -21.89 17.13 -10.14
N CYS A 647 -22.07 16.19 -11.08
CA CYS A 647 -21.12 15.12 -11.32
C CYS A 647 -20.31 15.30 -12.60
N GLY A 648 -19.00 15.04 -12.52
CA GLY A 648 -18.10 15.05 -13.65
C GLY A 648 -16.70 15.58 -13.31
N TYR A 649 -16.05 16.17 -14.31
CA TYR A 649 -14.70 16.70 -14.19
C TYR A 649 -14.56 17.70 -13.03
N ARG A 650 -13.52 17.51 -12.18
CA ARG A 650 -13.19 18.30 -10.97
C ARG A 650 -14.17 18.21 -9.81
N THR A 651 -15.16 17.32 -9.88
CA THR A 651 -16.15 17.16 -8.82
C THR A 651 -16.31 15.69 -8.48
N ASN A 652 -16.33 15.36 -7.19
CA ASN A 652 -16.64 14.01 -6.71
C ASN A 652 -18.11 13.93 -6.33
N CYS A 653 -18.69 12.75 -6.51
CA CYS A 653 -20.09 12.48 -6.29
C CYS A 653 -20.31 11.38 -5.26
N ASN A 654 -21.48 11.43 -4.64
CA ASN A 654 -21.87 10.40 -3.69
C ASN A 654 -22.91 9.50 -4.37
N PHE A 655 -22.58 8.22 -4.45
CA PHE A 655 -23.43 7.22 -5.08
C PHE A 655 -23.94 6.21 -4.05
N PRO A 656 -25.19 5.74 -4.18
CA PRO A 656 -25.61 4.54 -3.46
C PRO A 656 -24.80 3.33 -3.94
N ALA A 657 -24.71 2.29 -3.11
CA ALA A 657 -23.89 1.10 -3.38
C ALA A 657 -24.15 0.44 -4.75
N LYS A 658 -25.35 0.58 -5.34
CA LYS A 658 -25.67 0.14 -6.71
C LYS A 658 -26.32 1.28 -7.47
N TYR A 659 -25.53 1.98 -8.27
CA TYR A 659 -26.00 3.14 -9.02
C TYR A 659 -26.17 2.84 -10.51
N GLN A 660 -27.40 2.98 -10.99
CA GLN A 660 -27.77 2.59 -12.35
C GLN A 660 -26.96 3.33 -13.44
N GLY A 661 -26.79 4.65 -13.31
CA GLY A 661 -26.25 5.48 -14.40
C GLY A 661 -26.99 5.26 -15.72
N ILE A 662 -26.25 5.12 -16.82
CA ILE A 662 -26.80 4.81 -18.15
C ILE A 662 -27.04 3.31 -18.39
N CYS A 663 -26.80 2.44 -17.42
CA CYS A 663 -27.15 1.03 -17.56
C CYS A 663 -28.67 0.82 -17.65
N PRO A 664 -29.14 -0.28 -18.26
CA PRO A 664 -30.56 -0.60 -18.33
C PRO A 664 -31.19 -0.77 -16.93
N GLU A 665 -32.51 -0.66 -16.85
CA GLU A 665 -33.23 -0.91 -15.58
C GLU A 665 -32.89 -2.30 -15.01
N GLY A 666 -32.58 -2.35 -13.71
CA GLY A 666 -32.14 -3.57 -13.01
C GLY A 666 -30.65 -3.91 -13.16
N TRP A 667 -29.88 -3.02 -13.79
CA TRP A 667 -28.43 -3.09 -13.94
C TRP A 667 -27.78 -1.79 -13.46
N HIS A 668 -26.51 -1.86 -13.07
CA HIS A 668 -25.75 -0.71 -12.58
C HIS A 668 -24.34 -0.66 -13.14
N LEU A 669 -23.74 0.52 -12.99
CA LEU A 669 -22.32 0.73 -13.22
C LEU A 669 -21.53 0.03 -12.13
N PRO A 670 -20.52 -0.77 -12.47
CA PRO A 670 -19.71 -1.47 -11.50
C PRO A 670 -18.79 -0.53 -10.73
N ASP A 671 -18.56 -0.83 -9.45
CA ASP A 671 -17.50 -0.21 -8.65
C ASP A 671 -16.21 -1.07 -8.63
N THR A 672 -15.14 -0.55 -8.02
CA THR A 672 -13.87 -1.29 -7.92
C THR A 672 -13.99 -2.58 -7.09
N THR A 673 -14.92 -2.67 -6.14
CA THR A 673 -15.17 -3.88 -5.34
C THR A 673 -15.78 -4.98 -6.20
N GLU A 674 -16.71 -4.62 -7.08
CA GLU A 674 -17.35 -5.55 -7.99
C GLU A 674 -16.40 -6.05 -9.07
N TRP A 675 -15.56 -5.17 -9.60
CA TRP A 675 -14.47 -5.56 -10.49
C TRP A 675 -13.48 -6.50 -9.80
N ARG A 676 -13.09 -6.22 -8.56
CA ARG A 676 -12.20 -7.11 -7.78
C ARG A 676 -12.83 -8.48 -7.56
N THR A 677 -14.12 -8.49 -7.24
CA THR A 677 -14.88 -9.75 -7.08
C THR A 677 -14.84 -10.58 -8.37
N LEU A 678 -15.02 -9.96 -9.54
CA LEU A 678 -14.89 -10.66 -10.83
C LEU A 678 -13.51 -11.29 -10.99
N ILE A 679 -12.44 -10.52 -10.75
CA ILE A 679 -11.05 -11.01 -10.88
C ILE A 679 -10.82 -12.23 -9.97
N PHE A 680 -11.13 -12.10 -8.68
CA PHE A 680 -10.94 -13.18 -7.69
C PHE A 680 -11.75 -14.44 -7.99
N GLN A 681 -12.91 -14.33 -8.64
CA GLN A 681 -13.70 -15.49 -9.05
C GLN A 681 -13.08 -16.23 -10.24
N VAL A 682 -12.28 -15.53 -11.05
CA VAL A 682 -11.65 -16.08 -12.26
C VAL A 682 -10.30 -16.71 -11.93
N SER A 683 -9.48 -16.01 -11.14
CA SER A 683 -8.12 -16.41 -10.76
C SER A 683 -7.61 -15.58 -9.57
N ASP A 684 -6.71 -16.15 -8.77
CA ASP A 684 -5.91 -15.44 -7.75
C ASP A 684 -4.74 -14.64 -8.37
N ASP A 685 -4.37 -14.97 -9.61
CA ASP A 685 -3.42 -14.25 -10.45
C ASP A 685 -4.13 -13.33 -11.47
N ALA A 686 -3.81 -12.03 -11.44
CA ALA A 686 -4.44 -11.02 -12.29
C ALA A 686 -4.06 -11.13 -13.78
N SER A 687 -2.88 -11.65 -14.11
CA SER A 687 -2.45 -11.96 -15.47
C SER A 687 -3.29 -13.07 -16.06
N VAL A 688 -3.48 -14.15 -15.30
CA VAL A 688 -4.37 -15.26 -15.67
C VAL A 688 -5.82 -14.81 -15.77
N ALA A 689 -6.28 -13.95 -14.85
CA ALA A 689 -7.63 -13.41 -14.90
C ALA A 689 -7.88 -12.63 -16.20
N GLY A 690 -6.95 -11.77 -16.60
CA GLY A 690 -7.08 -10.98 -17.82
C GLY A 690 -7.12 -11.86 -19.06
N TYR A 691 -6.21 -12.82 -19.16
CA TYR A 691 -6.17 -13.78 -20.27
C TYR A 691 -7.47 -14.60 -20.39
N LYS A 692 -8.08 -14.98 -19.26
CA LYS A 692 -9.33 -15.75 -19.23
C LYS A 692 -10.61 -14.92 -19.44
N LEU A 693 -10.53 -13.60 -19.31
CA LEU A 693 -11.66 -12.67 -19.52
C LEU A 693 -11.62 -12.00 -20.90
N ALA A 694 -10.44 -11.90 -21.51
CA ALA A 694 -10.23 -11.38 -22.85
C ALA A 694 -10.92 -12.25 -23.93
N SER A 695 -11.49 -11.59 -24.95
CA SER A 695 -12.08 -12.25 -26.11
C SER A 695 -11.05 -13.10 -26.85
N ARG A 696 -11.55 -14.13 -27.56
CA ARG A 696 -10.72 -15.05 -28.34
C ARG A 696 -10.23 -14.48 -29.67
N VAL A 697 -10.60 -13.24 -29.95
CA VAL A 697 -10.37 -12.53 -31.21
C VAL A 697 -10.19 -11.03 -30.95
N GLY A 698 -9.54 -10.33 -31.88
CA GLY A 698 -9.40 -8.87 -31.86
C GLY A 698 -8.17 -8.33 -31.12
N TRP A 699 -7.36 -9.18 -30.50
CA TRP A 699 -6.14 -8.77 -29.80
C TRP A 699 -4.92 -8.85 -30.72
N PHE A 700 -3.97 -7.94 -30.51
CA PHE A 700 -2.73 -7.79 -31.30
C PHE A 700 -1.79 -9.03 -31.21
N GLU A 701 -1.04 -9.35 -32.28
CA GLU A 701 0.02 -10.40 -32.34
C GLU A 701 -0.29 -11.73 -31.62
N GLU A 702 -1.45 -12.34 -31.91
CA GLU A 702 -1.89 -13.62 -31.30
C GLU A 702 -2.12 -13.58 -29.77
N ALA A 703 -2.18 -12.39 -29.16
CA ALA A 703 -2.48 -12.18 -27.74
C ALA A 703 -3.95 -12.41 -27.35
N ASN A 704 -4.70 -13.18 -28.16
CA ASN A 704 -6.10 -13.47 -27.89
C ASN A 704 -6.26 -14.22 -26.57
N GLY A 705 -7.25 -13.81 -25.78
CA GLY A 705 -7.63 -14.50 -24.56
C GLY A 705 -8.29 -15.85 -24.83
N THR A 706 -8.52 -16.62 -23.76
CA THR A 706 -9.29 -17.87 -23.86
C THR A 706 -10.79 -17.67 -23.69
N ASP A 707 -11.20 -16.54 -23.10
CA ASP A 707 -12.57 -16.24 -22.69
C ASP A 707 -13.25 -17.42 -21.97
N ASP A 708 -12.54 -18.05 -21.03
CA ASP A 708 -12.99 -19.27 -20.34
C ASP A 708 -14.30 -19.07 -19.56
N TYR A 709 -14.58 -17.83 -19.17
CA TYR A 709 -15.75 -17.46 -18.36
C TYR A 709 -16.82 -16.70 -19.14
N GLY A 710 -16.60 -16.39 -20.42
CA GLY A 710 -17.58 -15.74 -21.29
C GLY A 710 -17.78 -14.26 -20.98
N PHE A 711 -16.76 -13.57 -20.46
CA PHE A 711 -16.83 -12.13 -20.27
C PHE A 711 -16.62 -11.36 -21.58
N SER A 712 -15.85 -11.95 -22.50
CA SER A 712 -15.70 -11.53 -23.89
C SER A 712 -15.20 -10.08 -24.04
N ALA A 713 -14.17 -9.70 -23.28
CA ALA A 713 -13.61 -8.35 -23.38
C ALA A 713 -12.88 -8.14 -24.72
N TYR A 714 -13.38 -7.20 -25.53
CA TYR A 714 -12.80 -6.83 -26.82
C TYR A 714 -12.13 -5.45 -26.73
N PRO A 715 -10.90 -5.27 -27.25
CA PRO A 715 -10.14 -4.01 -27.13
C PRO A 715 -10.61 -2.99 -28.17
N VAL A 716 -11.70 -2.28 -27.86
CA VAL A 716 -12.35 -1.30 -28.76
C VAL A 716 -11.68 0.08 -28.78
N GLY A 717 -10.56 0.25 -28.06
CA GLY A 717 -9.85 1.50 -27.88
C GLY A 717 -10.56 2.50 -26.95
N ASP A 718 -10.06 3.73 -26.95
CA ASP A 718 -10.53 4.82 -26.11
C ASP A 718 -10.59 6.16 -26.89
N LYS A 719 -11.12 7.18 -26.21
CA LYS A 719 -11.13 8.57 -26.70
C LYS A 719 -10.51 9.49 -25.65
N TYR A 720 -9.20 9.68 -25.71
CA TYR A 720 -8.50 10.52 -24.72
C TYR A 720 -8.81 12.02 -24.88
N ARG A 721 -8.58 12.80 -23.82
CA ARG A 721 -8.86 14.26 -23.81
C ARG A 721 -7.95 15.06 -24.74
N ASP A 722 -6.64 14.78 -24.72
CA ASP A 722 -5.60 15.61 -25.34
C ASP A 722 -5.35 15.30 -26.83
N TYR A 723 -5.89 14.18 -27.33
CA TYR A 723 -5.83 13.73 -28.72
C TYR A 723 -7.19 13.12 -29.09
N ASP A 724 -7.71 13.38 -30.29
CA ASP A 724 -9.12 13.10 -30.62
C ASP A 724 -9.53 11.64 -30.41
N PHE A 725 -8.90 10.74 -31.16
CA PHE A 725 -8.79 9.31 -30.88
C PHE A 725 -7.28 9.03 -30.86
N SER A 726 -6.80 7.98 -30.21
CA SER A 726 -5.36 7.71 -30.14
C SER A 726 -4.75 7.46 -31.54
N GLU A 727 -4.30 8.53 -32.22
CA GLU A 727 -3.51 8.47 -33.48
C GLU A 727 -2.06 8.04 -33.21
N PHE A 728 -1.64 8.06 -31.94
CA PHE A 728 -0.42 7.44 -31.43
C PHE A 728 -0.85 6.25 -30.56
N ALA A 729 -0.80 5.04 -31.11
CA ALA A 729 -1.07 3.82 -30.37
C ALA A 729 0.06 3.57 -29.35
N PRO A 730 -0.26 3.45 -28.05
CA PRO A 730 0.37 2.42 -27.25
C PRO A 730 -0.62 1.45 -26.58
N ASP A 731 -1.90 1.42 -26.97
CA ASP A 731 -2.90 0.55 -26.31
C ASP A 731 -3.92 -0.13 -27.24
N ASP A 732 -3.48 -0.53 -28.45
CA ASP A 732 -4.12 -1.59 -29.26
C ASP A 732 -4.14 -2.99 -28.59
N ARG A 733 -3.81 -3.03 -27.29
CA ARG A 733 -3.70 -4.21 -26.44
C ARG A 733 -4.56 -4.09 -25.18
N THR A 734 -5.49 -3.14 -25.10
CA THR A 734 -6.22 -2.86 -23.86
C THR A 734 -7.72 -2.62 -24.06
N ALA A 735 -8.54 -3.31 -23.28
CA ALA A 735 -9.98 -3.08 -23.17
C ALA A 735 -10.28 -2.29 -21.89
N PHE A 736 -10.82 -1.07 -22.04
CA PHE A 736 -11.12 -0.15 -20.93
C PHE A 736 -12.61 -0.10 -20.59
N PHE A 737 -12.92 -0.11 -19.30
CA PHE A 737 -14.28 0.00 -18.78
C PHE A 737 -14.34 1.01 -17.64
N TRP A 738 -15.30 1.93 -17.65
CA TRP A 738 -15.46 2.83 -16.50
C TRP A 738 -15.87 2.05 -15.23
N SER A 739 -15.29 2.46 -14.10
CA SER A 739 -15.82 2.22 -12.76
C SER A 739 -16.56 3.48 -12.28
N ILE A 740 -17.57 3.28 -11.43
CA ILE A 740 -18.19 4.40 -10.73
C ILE A 740 -17.32 4.96 -9.60
N THR A 741 -16.33 4.20 -9.13
CA THR A 741 -15.38 4.67 -8.12
C THR A 741 -14.54 5.83 -8.65
N GLU A 742 -14.46 6.90 -7.88
CA GLU A 742 -13.71 8.12 -8.24
C GLU A 742 -12.36 8.18 -7.52
N ASN A 743 -11.41 8.91 -8.11
CA ASN A 743 -10.17 9.24 -7.42
C ASN A 743 -10.42 10.39 -6.42
N THR A 744 -10.19 10.14 -5.13
CA THR A 744 -10.44 11.13 -4.08
C THR A 744 -9.33 12.18 -3.98
N ARG A 745 -8.12 11.87 -4.46
CA ARG A 745 -6.94 12.75 -4.44
C ARG A 745 -6.96 13.74 -5.61
N ASP A 746 -7.33 13.29 -6.82
CA ASP A 746 -7.55 14.17 -7.98
C ASP A 746 -8.98 14.05 -8.51
N LYS A 747 -9.80 15.07 -8.22
CA LYS A 747 -11.20 15.15 -8.63
C LYS A 747 -11.42 15.18 -10.15
N GLN A 748 -10.35 15.32 -10.93
CA GLN A 748 -10.38 15.23 -12.40
C GLN A 748 -10.44 13.78 -12.89
N LEU A 749 -10.10 12.81 -12.05
CA LEU A 749 -9.93 11.40 -12.43
C LEU A 749 -11.06 10.50 -11.88
N GLY A 750 -11.51 9.56 -12.70
CA GLY A 750 -12.32 8.41 -12.30
C GLY A 750 -11.52 7.12 -12.52
N TYR A 751 -11.83 6.05 -11.80
CA TYR A 751 -11.15 4.78 -12.06
C TYR A 751 -11.71 4.09 -13.30
N THR A 752 -10.83 3.56 -14.13
CA THR A 752 -11.18 2.56 -15.15
C THR A 752 -10.66 1.20 -14.73
N PHE A 753 -11.40 0.16 -15.09
CA PHE A 753 -10.93 -1.21 -15.11
C PHE A 753 -10.41 -1.52 -16.50
N ARG A 754 -9.21 -2.11 -16.59
CA ARG A 754 -8.58 -2.48 -17.85
C ARG A 754 -8.21 -3.95 -17.90
N ILE A 755 -8.38 -4.55 -19.07
CA ILE A 755 -7.83 -5.86 -19.42
C ILE A 755 -6.83 -5.62 -20.54
N PHE A 756 -5.58 -6.06 -20.37
CA PHE A 756 -4.50 -5.83 -21.32
C PHE A 756 -3.65 -7.08 -21.52
N TYR A 757 -2.76 -7.08 -22.52
CA TYR A 757 -1.78 -8.16 -22.67
C TYR A 757 -0.89 -8.23 -21.41
N GLY A 758 -1.04 -9.30 -20.64
CA GLY A 758 -0.35 -9.47 -19.36
C GLY A 758 -1.23 -9.25 -18.12
N GLY A 759 -2.51 -8.91 -18.23
CA GLY A 759 -3.46 -9.04 -17.12
C GLY A 759 -4.60 -8.05 -17.02
N THR A 760 -5.01 -7.78 -15.78
CA THR A 760 -6.06 -6.81 -15.45
C THR A 760 -5.56 -5.81 -14.41
N GLY A 761 -6.07 -4.58 -14.45
CA GLY A 761 -5.72 -3.57 -13.45
C GLY A 761 -6.69 -2.40 -13.39
N TYR A 762 -6.34 -1.42 -12.56
CA TYR A 762 -7.06 -0.16 -12.44
C TYR A 762 -6.13 1.00 -12.75
N THR A 763 -6.65 2.04 -13.38
CA THR A 763 -5.94 3.30 -13.55
C THR A 763 -6.90 4.48 -13.33
N GLY A 764 -6.36 5.62 -12.91
CA GLY A 764 -7.14 6.86 -12.80
C GLY A 764 -7.10 7.61 -14.13
N ASP A 765 -8.23 7.68 -14.82
CA ASP A 765 -8.34 8.38 -16.10
C ASP A 765 -9.19 9.63 -16.00
N PHE A 766 -8.89 10.61 -16.84
CA PHE A 766 -9.65 11.86 -16.87
C PHE A 766 -11.12 11.61 -17.18
N LYS A 767 -12.01 12.17 -16.34
CA LYS A 767 -13.47 12.02 -16.44
C LYS A 767 -14.08 12.54 -17.76
N ASP A 768 -13.32 13.31 -18.54
CA ASP A 768 -13.70 13.81 -19.87
C ASP A 768 -13.19 12.93 -21.04
N SER A 769 -12.42 11.89 -20.78
CA SER A 769 -12.07 10.84 -21.75
C SER A 769 -13.22 9.85 -21.96
N GLY A 770 -13.23 9.16 -23.10
CA GLY A 770 -14.26 8.20 -23.48
C GLY A 770 -13.81 6.75 -23.36
N PHE A 771 -14.49 5.96 -22.51
CA PHE A 771 -14.26 4.52 -22.36
C PHE A 771 -15.56 3.72 -22.42
N SER A 772 -15.46 2.40 -22.59
CA SER A 772 -16.62 1.51 -22.68
C SER A 772 -17.32 1.31 -21.34
N ILE A 773 -18.56 0.81 -21.39
CA ILE A 773 -19.34 0.43 -20.21
C ILE A 773 -19.68 -1.07 -20.28
N ARG A 774 -19.49 -1.76 -19.16
CA ARG A 774 -19.94 -3.14 -18.92
C ARG A 774 -20.79 -3.14 -17.65
N CYS A 775 -22.11 -3.24 -17.83
CA CYS A 775 -23.03 -3.21 -16.70
C CYS A 775 -23.08 -4.55 -15.95
N ILE A 776 -23.37 -4.47 -14.66
CA ILE A 776 -23.60 -5.62 -13.75
C ILE A 776 -25.04 -5.60 -13.25
N LYS A 777 -25.64 -6.77 -13.01
CA LYS A 777 -27.02 -6.92 -12.56
C LYS A 777 -27.16 -6.65 -11.06
N ASN A 778 -28.24 -5.98 -10.67
CA ASN A 778 -28.55 -5.65 -9.26
C ASN A 778 -28.70 -6.85 -8.34
#